data_AF-A0ABD5E4D2-F1
#
_entry.id   AF-A0ABD5E4D2-F1
#
_cell.length_a   1.000
_cell.length_b   1.000
_cell.length_c   1.000
_cell.angle_alpha   90.00
_cell.angle_beta   90.00
_cell.angle_gamma   90.00
#
_symmetry.space_group_name_H-M   'P 1'
#
loop_
_entity.id
_entity.type
_entity.pdbx_description
1 polymer ?
#
loop_
_entity_poly.entity_id
_entity_poly.type
_entity_poly.pdbx_seq_one_letter_code
_entity_poly.pdbx_strand_id
1 'polypeptide(L)'
;MDLRTSLRRTSRRSGGLPRGPGAGRAAARAPYRLPAVLATVLLLLASSLLPGIAPPAAAASDGGGVHRADAFRRMPDGTRIDTSYFTAGDPDRKRPAVLLAHGFGGSKTELRSQAESYARRGYAVLTWSARGFGRSGGEIGLNDPEHEVEDVSRLVDWLARRPEVQLDKKGDPRVGATGASYGGAISLLAAGHDPRIDAIAPEITYWDLSQALFPDGVFKKLWAGIFFTSGSANIGSRVAGVGVGCGRFTPELCAMYRRVAERGAPDAAATKLLHDRSPAAVGDRIKVPALVIQGQSDSLFPLSQADETARHIRANGAPVSVDWIAGGHDGGDMEIPRLTGRITKWFDRYLKKDRSVDTGPAFRISRSGSVGATDDTARLTGADLSAYPGLTGGVPGRTADPDRDPAPAGRDESRVRYTEHRYALPRDPQVFANPPGGSPPSLSAVPGLGDGLAQLAERTGQGFAVDFPGQFARFDTKPLTKPVRITGSPTVSVDVRSSTGTAVLFAKVYDVSADGKKQVLPAQLVSPVRVTGAREGRRVAVTLPAVDHQVAKGHRLRLVLSATDLGYASPAAPATYSVTPAGALTVPSLPQAASSPAPLPVWVWALPAAGAVLALLLLLVRRRTDATPPPDPDLADVPLRITGLGKKYARGADRWAVRDLSFTVGRGQVLGLLGPNGAGKTTTLRMLLGLVTPDEGGIRVFGHAIRPGAPVLSRVGAFVEGPGFLPHLSGRRNLDLYWKATGRPEADAHIEEALEIAGLGEALDRAVRTYSQGMRQRLALAQAMLGLPDLLLLDEPTNGLDPPQIREMREVMIAYAASGRTVVVSSHLLSEVEQSCTHLVVMDRGRLVAAGPVEEITGGTGAVTIGLAHPVPDPVLAKAAALPGVAELTRDDDRTLLLHLKEGTTTTALLGPLLSLDLPITTLTPQRRLEDAFLHLIGGPS
;
A
#
# COMPACT_ATOMS: atom_id res chain seq x y z
N MET A 1 9.40 -41.93 44.90
CA MET A 1 9.70 -43.37 45.09
C MET A 1 10.56 -43.84 43.90
N ASP A 2 11.29 -44.92 44.05
CA ASP A 2 12.50 -45.24 43.26
C ASP A 2 12.34 -46.52 42.40
N LEU A 3 13.44 -47.07 41.86
CA LEU A 3 13.63 -48.44 41.33
C LEU A 3 13.29 -48.74 39.86
N ARG A 4 13.98 -48.01 38.97
CA ARG A 4 15.11 -48.54 38.17
C ARG A 4 15.25 -50.07 37.91
N THR A 5 15.54 -50.41 36.65
CA THR A 5 16.42 -51.51 36.14
C THR A 5 15.85 -52.91 35.83
N SER A 6 15.93 -53.33 34.55
CA SER A 6 16.44 -54.67 34.17
C SER A 6 16.96 -54.68 32.70
N LEU A 7 17.45 -55.83 32.19
CA LEU A 7 18.46 -55.90 31.11
C LEU A 7 18.54 -57.28 30.39
N ARG A 8 19.37 -57.33 29.32
CA ARG A 8 19.91 -58.51 28.58
C ARG A 8 18.99 -59.14 27.49
N ARG A 9 19.46 -59.89 26.46
CA ARG A 9 20.54 -59.77 25.41
C ARG A 9 20.83 -61.17 24.80
N THR A 10 21.44 -61.25 23.58
CA THR A 10 22.06 -62.43 22.86
C THR A 10 21.16 -63.24 21.89
N SER A 11 21.62 -64.03 20.87
CA SER A 11 22.79 -63.96 19.93
C SER A 11 22.79 -65.12 18.87
N ARG A 12 23.74 -65.10 17.87
CA ARG A 12 24.20 -66.17 16.89
C ARG A 12 23.53 -66.24 15.48
N ARG A 13 24.09 -66.91 14.43
CA ARG A 13 25.46 -66.93 13.76
C ARG A 13 25.45 -67.78 12.43
N SER A 14 26.54 -67.72 11.61
CA SER A 14 26.92 -68.53 10.38
C SER A 14 26.08 -68.39 9.09
N GLY A 15 26.55 -68.55 7.81
CA GLY A 15 27.90 -68.75 7.16
C GLY A 15 27.91 -69.88 6.07
N GLY A 16 28.62 -69.91 4.92
CA GLY A 16 29.51 -68.97 4.15
C GLY A 16 30.39 -69.66 3.03
N LEU A 17 30.92 -68.90 2.03
CA LEU A 17 31.87 -69.28 0.91
C LEU A 17 31.34 -70.13 -0.30
N PRO A 18 31.99 -70.21 -1.52
CA PRO A 18 33.35 -69.77 -1.96
C PRO A 18 33.44 -68.89 -3.27
N ARG A 19 34.61 -68.89 -3.97
CA ARG A 19 35.12 -68.04 -5.11
C ARG A 19 34.54 -68.43 -6.51
N GLY A 20 34.66 -67.73 -7.65
CA GLY A 20 35.35 -66.51 -8.20
C GLY A 20 35.51 -66.68 -9.75
N PRO A 21 36.22 -65.86 -10.57
CA PRO A 21 36.66 -64.45 -10.51
C PRO A 21 36.11 -63.56 -11.69
N GLY A 22 36.43 -62.26 -11.75
CA GLY A 22 36.13 -61.38 -12.90
C GLY A 22 36.35 -59.89 -12.61
N ALA A 23 36.66 -59.05 -13.60
CA ALA A 23 37.08 -57.65 -13.41
C ALA A 23 36.14 -56.61 -14.06
N GLY A 24 35.95 -55.45 -13.41
CA GLY A 24 35.46 -54.23 -14.08
C GLY A 24 34.61 -53.24 -13.27
N ARG A 25 35.16 -52.03 -13.06
CA ARG A 25 34.47 -50.73 -12.82
C ARG A 25 33.66 -50.47 -11.52
N ALA A 26 33.63 -49.18 -11.19
CA ALA A 26 32.60 -48.44 -10.43
C ALA A 26 32.20 -48.91 -9.01
N ALA A 27 32.90 -48.41 -8.00
CA ALA A 27 32.41 -48.42 -6.61
C ALA A 27 31.32 -47.35 -6.41
N ALA A 28 30.04 -47.75 -6.51
CA ALA A 28 28.91 -46.86 -6.26
C ALA A 28 28.80 -46.46 -4.76
N ARG A 29 28.52 -45.18 -4.49
CA ARG A 29 28.16 -44.71 -3.13
C ARG A 29 26.64 -44.70 -2.96
N ALA A 30 26.15 -45.50 -2.01
CA ALA A 30 24.74 -45.53 -1.61
C ALA A 30 24.28 -44.21 -0.95
N PRO A 31 22.96 -43.89 -0.95
CA PRO A 31 22.50 -42.52 -0.76
C PRO A 31 22.28 -42.11 0.71
N TYR A 32 22.90 -41.00 1.11
CA TYR A 32 22.52 -40.24 2.31
C TYR A 32 21.73 -38.98 1.93
N ARG A 33 20.43 -39.13 1.65
CA ARG A 33 19.49 -38.03 1.38
C ARG A 33 18.14 -38.21 2.10
N LEU A 34 18.14 -38.20 3.43
CA LEU A 34 16.90 -38.05 4.24
C LEU A 34 16.86 -36.84 5.20
N PRO A 35 17.93 -36.41 5.91
CA PRO A 35 17.78 -35.34 6.90
C PRO A 35 17.54 -33.95 6.28
N ALA A 36 18.12 -33.68 5.11
CA ALA A 36 17.97 -32.39 4.42
C ALA A 36 16.53 -32.13 3.94
N VAL A 37 15.80 -33.17 3.51
CA VAL A 37 14.42 -33.02 3.02
C VAL A 37 13.48 -32.65 4.18
N LEU A 38 13.64 -33.29 5.35
CA LEU A 38 12.87 -32.94 6.55
C LEU A 38 13.12 -31.49 7.00
N ALA A 39 14.37 -31.03 6.94
CA ALA A 39 14.72 -29.64 7.28
C ALA A 39 14.04 -28.63 6.34
N THR A 40 14.04 -28.87 5.03
CA THR A 40 13.37 -28.00 4.06
C THR A 40 11.84 -27.99 4.24
N VAL A 41 11.22 -29.14 4.51
CA VAL A 41 9.78 -29.24 4.80
C VAL A 41 9.43 -28.49 6.08
N LEU A 42 10.25 -28.59 7.14
CA LEU A 42 10.04 -27.82 8.38
C LEU A 42 10.26 -26.32 8.19
N LEU A 43 11.22 -25.87 7.36
CA LEU A 43 11.35 -24.45 7.03
C LEU A 43 10.16 -23.91 6.23
N LEU A 44 9.59 -24.70 5.31
CA LEU A 44 8.38 -24.32 4.56
C LEU A 44 7.12 -24.27 5.45
N LEU A 45 7.05 -25.10 6.48
CA LEU A 45 6.01 -25.03 7.53
C LEU A 45 6.24 -23.90 8.54
N ALA A 46 7.47 -23.38 8.66
CA ALA A 46 7.78 -22.23 9.51
C ALA A 46 7.58 -20.88 8.79
N SER A 47 7.89 -20.79 7.49
CA SER A 47 7.74 -19.57 6.69
C SER A 47 6.28 -19.25 6.32
N SER A 48 5.37 -20.22 6.46
CA SER A 48 3.92 -20.03 6.28
C SER A 48 3.20 -19.41 7.49
N LEU A 49 3.93 -18.98 8.54
CA LEU A 49 3.39 -18.42 9.78
C LEU A 49 3.69 -16.91 10.00
N LEU A 50 4.15 -16.20 8.96
CA LEU A 50 4.33 -14.74 8.98
C LEU A 50 3.24 -14.03 8.15
N PRO A 51 2.40 -13.16 8.76
CA PRO A 51 1.51 -12.27 8.02
C PRO A 51 2.30 -11.02 7.57
N GLY A 52 2.29 -10.69 6.28
CA GLY A 52 3.03 -9.50 5.78
C GLY A 52 2.93 -9.20 4.28
N ILE A 53 2.59 -10.19 3.44
CA ILE A 53 2.14 -9.95 2.06
C ILE A 53 0.87 -10.76 1.86
N ALA A 54 -0.22 -10.11 1.49
CA ALA A 54 -1.38 -10.80 0.97
C ALA A 54 -1.08 -11.21 -0.48
N PRO A 55 -0.97 -12.50 -0.84
CA PRO A 55 -1.10 -12.89 -2.23
C PRO A 55 -2.50 -12.46 -2.73
N PRO A 56 -2.69 -12.23 -4.04
CA PRO A 56 -4.05 -12.16 -4.59
C PRO A 56 -4.79 -13.42 -4.15
N ALA A 57 -5.97 -13.26 -3.55
CA ALA A 57 -6.59 -14.29 -2.72
C ALA A 57 -6.75 -15.62 -3.48
N ALA A 58 -5.77 -16.51 -3.31
CA ALA A 58 -5.84 -17.88 -3.80
C ALA A 58 -7.04 -18.51 -3.09
N ALA A 59 -8.09 -18.78 -3.86
CA ALA A 59 -9.29 -19.38 -3.31
C ALA A 59 -8.89 -20.73 -2.69
N ALA A 60 -8.91 -20.81 -1.36
CA ALA A 60 -8.80 -22.07 -0.66
C ALA A 60 -9.93 -22.96 -1.17
N SER A 61 -9.57 -23.95 -1.98
CA SER A 61 -10.50 -24.80 -2.73
C SER A 61 -11.09 -25.90 -1.83
N ASP A 62 -11.52 -25.50 -0.63
CA ASP A 62 -12.17 -26.34 0.37
C ASP A 62 -13.59 -26.71 -0.10
N GLY A 63 -13.66 -27.75 -0.93
CA GLY A 63 -14.74 -28.73 -0.90
C GLY A 63 -16.14 -28.27 -1.34
N GLY A 64 -16.29 -27.17 -2.09
CA GLY A 64 -17.61 -26.78 -2.60
C GLY A 64 -17.61 -25.65 -3.62
N GLY A 65 -17.94 -25.97 -4.87
CA GLY A 65 -18.27 -24.97 -5.88
C GLY A 65 -19.53 -24.19 -5.47
N VAL A 66 -19.50 -22.86 -5.59
CA VAL A 66 -20.68 -22.02 -5.38
C VAL A 66 -21.50 -21.99 -6.67
N HIS A 67 -22.66 -22.64 -6.65
CA HIS A 67 -23.64 -22.55 -7.72
C HIS A 67 -24.38 -21.20 -7.64
N ARG A 68 -24.37 -20.46 -8.76
CA ARG A 68 -25.02 -19.16 -8.93
C ARG A 68 -26.05 -19.23 -10.06
N ALA A 69 -27.29 -18.89 -9.77
CA ALA A 69 -28.36 -18.72 -10.75
C ALA A 69 -28.74 -17.24 -10.88
N ASP A 70 -28.47 -16.64 -12.04
CA ASP A 70 -28.91 -15.29 -12.41
C ASP A 70 -30.24 -15.36 -13.17
N ALA A 71 -31.22 -14.56 -12.77
CA ALA A 71 -32.47 -14.47 -13.49
C ALA A 71 -33.27 -13.22 -13.11
N PHE A 72 -34.15 -12.80 -14.02
CA PHE A 72 -35.18 -11.81 -13.68
C PHE A 72 -36.34 -12.47 -12.93
N ARG A 73 -36.97 -11.71 -12.03
CA ARG A 73 -38.28 -12.01 -11.43
C ARG A 73 -39.27 -10.95 -11.92
N ARG A 74 -40.49 -11.37 -12.26
CA ARG A 74 -41.59 -10.45 -12.60
C ARG A 74 -42.44 -10.22 -11.36
N MET A 75 -42.65 -8.96 -11.02
CA MET A 75 -43.46 -8.49 -9.89
C MET A 75 -44.93 -8.32 -10.32
N PRO A 76 -45.89 -8.14 -9.39
CA PRO A 76 -47.33 -8.11 -9.70
C PRO A 76 -47.72 -7.01 -10.70
N ASP A 77 -47.08 -5.84 -10.62
CA ASP A 77 -47.19 -4.71 -11.54
C ASP A 77 -46.52 -4.95 -12.91
N GLY A 78 -45.92 -6.11 -13.11
CA GLY A 78 -45.18 -6.47 -14.31
C GLY A 78 -43.71 -6.05 -14.31
N THR A 79 -43.23 -5.29 -13.31
CA THR A 79 -41.83 -4.85 -13.19
C THR A 79 -40.88 -6.04 -13.14
N ARG A 80 -39.69 -5.87 -13.73
CA ARG A 80 -38.64 -6.91 -13.80
C ARG A 80 -37.50 -6.56 -12.85
N ILE A 81 -37.34 -7.36 -11.81
CA ILE A 81 -36.24 -7.27 -10.84
C ILE A 81 -35.12 -8.23 -11.24
N ASP A 82 -33.89 -7.76 -11.41
CA ASP A 82 -32.72 -8.60 -11.69
C ASP A 82 -32.19 -9.24 -10.39
N THR A 83 -32.15 -10.56 -10.32
CA THR A 83 -31.79 -11.34 -9.13
C THR A 83 -30.59 -12.26 -9.39
N SER A 84 -29.86 -12.58 -8.33
CA SER A 84 -28.80 -13.58 -8.29
C SER A 84 -28.94 -14.42 -7.03
N TYR A 85 -28.91 -15.74 -7.21
CA TYR A 85 -29.17 -16.70 -6.15
C TYR A 85 -28.00 -17.68 -6.00
N PHE A 86 -27.54 -17.91 -4.77
CA PHE A 86 -26.27 -18.59 -4.47
C PHE A 86 -26.44 -19.72 -3.47
N THR A 87 -25.79 -20.85 -3.76
CA THR A 87 -25.79 -22.10 -2.97
C THR A 87 -24.42 -22.77 -3.11
N ALA A 88 -23.98 -23.62 -2.17
CA ALA A 88 -22.65 -24.25 -2.26
C ALA A 88 -22.58 -25.64 -1.59
N GLY A 89 -21.95 -26.61 -2.25
CA GLY A 89 -21.97 -28.02 -1.83
C GLY A 89 -23.28 -28.73 -2.18
N ASP A 90 -23.65 -29.74 -1.40
CA ASP A 90 -24.83 -30.62 -1.59
C ASP A 90 -26.13 -29.87 -1.99
N PRO A 91 -26.73 -30.17 -3.16
CA PRO A 91 -27.94 -29.50 -3.63
C PRO A 91 -29.23 -29.90 -2.88
N ASP A 92 -29.30 -31.14 -2.34
CA ASP A 92 -30.50 -31.63 -1.62
C ASP A 92 -30.54 -31.15 -0.16
N ARG A 93 -29.38 -30.70 0.36
CA ARG A 93 -29.27 -30.11 1.70
C ARG A 93 -30.11 -28.84 1.84
N LYS A 94 -31.19 -28.95 2.62
CA LYS A 94 -31.99 -27.83 3.16
C LYS A 94 -31.11 -26.82 3.92
N ARG A 95 -31.28 -25.53 3.65
CA ARG A 95 -30.50 -24.43 4.26
C ARG A 95 -31.40 -23.26 4.70
N PRO A 96 -31.10 -22.57 5.82
CA PRO A 96 -31.65 -21.24 6.06
C PRO A 96 -31.26 -20.28 4.92
N ALA A 97 -32.15 -19.35 4.60
CA ALA A 97 -31.94 -18.35 3.56
C ALA A 97 -31.42 -17.02 4.12
N VAL A 98 -30.72 -16.25 3.27
CA VAL A 98 -30.35 -14.85 3.55
C VAL A 98 -30.74 -13.97 2.37
N LEU A 99 -31.53 -12.95 2.63
CA LEU A 99 -31.78 -11.82 1.75
C LEU A 99 -30.66 -10.79 1.93
N LEU A 100 -29.97 -10.44 0.85
CA LEU A 100 -28.83 -9.52 0.86
C LEU A 100 -29.11 -8.33 -0.07
N ALA A 101 -29.34 -7.15 0.52
CA ALA A 101 -29.73 -5.92 -0.16
C ALA A 101 -28.57 -4.91 -0.31
N HIS A 102 -28.61 -4.09 -1.35
CA HIS A 102 -27.51 -3.17 -1.69
C HIS A 102 -27.68 -1.78 -1.10
N GLY A 103 -26.57 -1.06 -0.94
CA GLY A 103 -26.59 0.37 -0.62
C GLY A 103 -27.14 1.23 -1.76
N PHE A 104 -27.50 2.48 -1.47
CA PHE A 104 -28.07 3.37 -2.48
C PHE A 104 -27.09 3.62 -3.64
N GLY A 105 -27.59 3.63 -4.88
CA GLY A 105 -26.77 3.72 -6.09
C GLY A 105 -26.07 2.40 -6.51
N GLY A 106 -26.04 1.40 -5.62
CA GLY A 106 -25.44 0.09 -5.88
C GLY A 106 -26.34 -0.89 -6.65
N SER A 107 -25.94 -2.16 -6.66
CA SER A 107 -26.64 -3.26 -7.33
C SER A 107 -26.33 -4.63 -6.69
N LYS A 108 -26.96 -5.69 -7.22
CA LYS A 108 -26.62 -7.09 -6.89
C LYS A 108 -25.15 -7.48 -7.17
N THR A 109 -24.42 -6.66 -7.93
CA THR A 109 -23.09 -6.98 -8.46
C THR A 109 -22.02 -6.87 -7.39
N GLU A 110 -22.01 -5.77 -6.61
CA GLU A 110 -21.05 -5.56 -5.53
C GLU A 110 -21.21 -6.61 -4.41
N LEU A 111 -22.45 -6.98 -4.13
CA LEU A 111 -22.84 -7.95 -3.09
C LEU A 111 -22.38 -9.39 -3.36
N ARG A 112 -21.92 -9.69 -4.58
CA ARG A 112 -21.53 -11.04 -5.02
C ARG A 112 -20.55 -11.72 -4.06
N SER A 113 -19.50 -11.01 -3.61
CA SER A 113 -18.46 -11.59 -2.75
C SER A 113 -19.01 -12.04 -1.40
N GLN A 114 -19.86 -11.20 -0.78
CA GLN A 114 -20.54 -11.47 0.47
C GLN A 114 -21.59 -12.60 0.31
N ALA A 115 -22.34 -12.61 -0.80
CA ALA A 115 -23.29 -13.67 -1.12
C ALA A 115 -22.62 -15.04 -1.28
N GLU A 116 -21.51 -15.11 -2.02
CA GLU A 116 -20.73 -16.35 -2.14
C GLU A 116 -20.11 -16.78 -0.79
N SER A 117 -19.73 -15.82 0.07
CA SER A 117 -19.22 -16.10 1.42
C SER A 117 -20.28 -16.75 2.32
N TYR A 118 -21.49 -16.19 2.37
CA TYR A 118 -22.60 -16.79 3.11
C TYR A 118 -23.04 -18.14 2.50
N ALA A 119 -23.04 -18.29 1.16
CA ALA A 119 -23.34 -19.57 0.51
C ALA A 119 -22.36 -20.68 0.91
N ARG A 120 -21.04 -20.39 0.90
CA ARG A 120 -19.98 -21.29 1.41
C ARG A 120 -20.18 -21.65 2.89
N ARG A 121 -20.77 -20.75 3.68
CA ARG A 121 -21.12 -20.99 5.11
C ARG A 121 -22.46 -21.72 5.31
N GLY A 122 -23.03 -22.30 4.25
CA GLY A 122 -24.19 -23.18 4.33
C GLY A 122 -25.54 -22.45 4.32
N TYR A 123 -25.61 -21.23 3.79
CA TYR A 123 -26.86 -20.51 3.53
C TYR A 123 -27.32 -20.68 2.07
N ALA A 124 -28.60 -20.39 1.82
CA ALA A 124 -29.14 -20.14 0.49
C ALA A 124 -29.34 -18.62 0.33
N VAL A 125 -28.53 -17.95 -0.50
CA VAL A 125 -28.46 -16.48 -0.50
C VAL A 125 -29.14 -15.91 -1.74
N LEU A 126 -30.06 -14.97 -1.53
CA LEU A 126 -30.74 -14.24 -2.61
C LEU A 126 -30.41 -12.75 -2.52
N THR A 127 -29.88 -12.21 -3.60
CA THR A 127 -29.64 -10.78 -3.77
C THR A 127 -30.26 -10.29 -5.07
N TRP A 128 -30.63 -9.02 -5.10
CA TRP A 128 -31.33 -8.38 -6.22
C TRP A 128 -30.83 -6.94 -6.39
N SER A 129 -31.13 -6.34 -7.53
CA SER A 129 -31.07 -4.87 -7.66
C SER A 129 -32.49 -4.34 -7.49
N ALA A 130 -32.71 -3.38 -6.60
CA ALA A 130 -34.03 -2.80 -6.36
C ALA A 130 -34.55 -2.01 -7.58
N ARG A 131 -35.78 -1.49 -7.49
CA ARG A 131 -36.43 -0.76 -8.59
C ARG A 131 -35.59 0.45 -9.02
N GLY A 132 -35.42 0.63 -10.32
CA GLY A 132 -34.53 1.65 -10.87
C GLY A 132 -33.01 1.44 -10.65
N PHE A 133 -32.55 0.32 -10.08
CA PHE A 133 -31.12 0.03 -9.87
C PHE A 133 -30.58 -1.09 -10.75
N GLY A 134 -29.29 -1.02 -11.09
CA GLY A 134 -28.60 -2.00 -11.93
C GLY A 134 -29.31 -2.22 -13.27
N ARG A 135 -29.89 -3.42 -13.44
CA ARG A 135 -30.65 -3.86 -14.63
C ARG A 135 -32.15 -4.03 -14.37
N SER A 136 -32.63 -3.70 -13.18
CA SER A 136 -34.05 -3.78 -12.82
C SER A 136 -34.85 -2.65 -13.47
N GLY A 137 -36.13 -2.93 -13.75
CA GLY A 137 -37.09 -1.92 -14.16
C GLY A 137 -37.70 -1.16 -12.95
N GLY A 138 -38.77 -0.43 -13.22
CA GLY A 138 -39.45 0.40 -12.22
C GLY A 138 -38.67 1.68 -11.89
N GLU A 139 -39.25 2.49 -11.01
CA GLU A 139 -38.70 3.74 -10.50
C GLU A 139 -38.25 3.58 -9.05
N ILE A 140 -37.29 4.41 -8.61
CA ILE A 140 -36.77 4.41 -7.25
C ILE A 140 -37.85 4.93 -6.31
N GLY A 141 -38.26 4.05 -5.38
CA GLY A 141 -39.29 4.29 -4.37
C GLY A 141 -38.79 4.76 -3.01
N LEU A 142 -37.49 4.62 -2.71
CA LEU A 142 -36.92 4.90 -1.38
C LEU A 142 -37.52 4.04 -0.26
N ASN A 143 -37.50 2.73 -0.47
CA ASN A 143 -38.14 1.68 0.33
C ASN A 143 -39.65 1.86 0.44
N ASP A 144 -40.27 2.28 -0.66
CA ASP A 144 -41.72 2.34 -0.83
C ASP A 144 -42.41 1.02 -0.38
N PRO A 145 -43.28 1.06 0.64
CA PRO A 145 -44.00 -0.10 1.13
C PRO A 145 -44.81 -0.85 0.06
N GLU A 146 -45.39 -0.14 -0.90
CA GLU A 146 -46.29 -0.72 -1.91
C GLU A 146 -45.53 -1.35 -3.09
N HIS A 147 -44.23 -1.03 -3.23
CA HIS A 147 -43.41 -1.44 -4.37
C HIS A 147 -42.11 -2.14 -3.96
N GLU A 148 -41.20 -1.44 -3.29
CA GLU A 148 -39.85 -1.96 -3.02
C GLU A 148 -39.80 -2.91 -1.81
N VAL A 149 -40.71 -2.75 -0.83
CA VAL A 149 -40.88 -3.72 0.27
C VAL A 149 -41.71 -4.93 -0.17
N GLU A 150 -42.78 -4.70 -0.92
CA GLU A 150 -43.60 -5.78 -1.51
C GLU A 150 -42.78 -6.67 -2.46
N ASP A 151 -41.85 -6.11 -3.25
CA ASP A 151 -40.89 -6.91 -4.02
C ASP A 151 -40.12 -7.91 -3.14
N VAL A 152 -39.72 -7.52 -1.92
CA VAL A 152 -39.04 -8.42 -0.98
C VAL A 152 -39.97 -9.53 -0.50
N SER A 153 -41.24 -9.23 -0.17
CA SER A 153 -42.26 -10.23 0.13
C SER A 153 -42.41 -11.26 -1.01
N ARG A 154 -42.28 -10.81 -2.28
CA ARG A 154 -42.30 -11.71 -3.46
C ARG A 154 -41.01 -12.48 -3.69
N LEU A 155 -39.86 -11.98 -3.22
CA LEU A 155 -38.63 -12.75 -3.15
C LEU A 155 -38.68 -13.82 -2.03
N VAL A 156 -39.33 -13.53 -0.89
CA VAL A 156 -39.65 -14.53 0.15
C VAL A 156 -40.61 -15.60 -0.39
N ASP A 157 -41.68 -15.21 -1.10
CA ASP A 157 -42.60 -16.14 -1.78
C ASP A 157 -41.89 -17.07 -2.79
N TRP A 158 -40.78 -16.62 -3.39
CA TRP A 158 -39.98 -17.41 -4.31
C TRP A 158 -39.01 -18.36 -3.58
N LEU A 159 -38.37 -17.88 -2.50
CA LEU A 159 -37.55 -18.70 -1.59
C LEU A 159 -38.36 -19.84 -0.96
N ALA A 160 -39.59 -19.58 -0.55
CA ALA A 160 -40.54 -20.57 -0.03
C ALA A 160 -40.85 -21.74 -0.99
N ARG A 161 -40.50 -21.60 -2.28
CA ARG A 161 -40.73 -22.59 -3.35
C ARG A 161 -39.42 -23.20 -3.84
N ARG A 162 -38.30 -23.07 -3.12
CA ARG A 162 -37.00 -23.68 -3.47
C ARG A 162 -36.81 -25.02 -2.74
N PRO A 163 -36.47 -26.12 -3.42
CA PRO A 163 -36.26 -27.41 -2.76
C PRO A 163 -35.06 -27.38 -1.80
N GLU A 164 -34.06 -26.55 -2.02
CA GLU A 164 -32.85 -26.41 -1.19
C GLU A 164 -33.01 -25.42 -0.01
N VAL A 165 -34.13 -24.68 0.08
CA VAL A 165 -34.43 -23.78 1.21
C VAL A 165 -35.12 -24.55 2.33
N GLN A 166 -34.69 -24.28 3.57
CA GLN A 166 -35.33 -24.76 4.79
C GLN A 166 -36.60 -23.94 5.07
N LEU A 167 -37.70 -24.62 5.34
CA LEU A 167 -38.96 -24.03 5.75
C LEU A 167 -39.23 -24.36 7.22
N ASP A 168 -39.79 -23.43 7.98
CA ASP A 168 -40.31 -23.72 9.33
C ASP A 168 -41.75 -24.24 9.28
N LYS A 169 -42.53 -23.80 8.28
CA LYS A 169 -43.88 -24.31 7.95
C LYS A 169 -44.09 -24.31 6.43
N LYS A 170 -45.17 -24.91 5.93
CA LYS A 170 -45.49 -24.92 4.48
C LYS A 170 -45.71 -23.48 3.98
N GLY A 171 -44.81 -22.99 3.12
CA GLY A 171 -44.83 -21.61 2.58
C GLY A 171 -44.12 -20.55 3.45
N ASP A 172 -43.45 -20.98 4.51
CA ASP A 172 -42.83 -20.15 5.56
C ASP A 172 -41.31 -20.45 5.57
N PRO A 173 -40.50 -19.77 4.74
CA PRO A 173 -39.08 -20.04 4.59
C PRO A 173 -38.29 -19.42 5.74
N ARG A 174 -37.35 -20.19 6.29
CA ARG A 174 -36.46 -19.72 7.35
C ARG A 174 -35.44 -18.74 6.76
N VAL A 175 -35.63 -17.44 6.97
CA VAL A 175 -34.88 -16.39 6.24
C VAL A 175 -34.49 -15.21 7.12
N GLY A 176 -33.23 -14.76 7.01
CA GLY A 176 -32.79 -13.47 7.58
C GLY A 176 -32.52 -12.43 6.50
N ALA A 177 -32.44 -11.15 6.90
CA ALA A 177 -32.15 -10.03 5.98
C ALA A 177 -30.99 -9.15 6.48
N THR A 178 -30.11 -8.73 5.58
CA THR A 178 -28.94 -7.89 5.88
C THR A 178 -28.62 -6.96 4.71
N GLY A 179 -27.98 -5.83 4.99
CA GLY A 179 -27.53 -4.89 3.97
C GLY A 179 -27.13 -3.55 4.58
N ALA A 180 -26.40 -2.76 3.79
CA ALA A 180 -25.89 -1.44 4.19
C ALA A 180 -26.73 -0.29 3.63
N SER A 181 -26.81 0.84 4.34
CA SER A 181 -27.47 2.07 3.87
C SER A 181 -28.95 1.80 3.57
N TYR A 182 -29.45 2.18 2.39
CA TYR A 182 -30.76 1.79 1.84
C TYR A 182 -31.05 0.28 1.94
N GLY A 183 -30.03 -0.58 1.83
CA GLY A 183 -30.12 -2.04 2.04
C GLY A 183 -30.30 -2.46 3.51
N GLY A 184 -29.92 -1.61 4.46
CA GLY A 184 -30.23 -1.79 5.88
C GLY A 184 -31.70 -1.45 6.18
N ALA A 185 -32.19 -0.34 5.63
CA ALA A 185 -33.56 0.12 5.80
C ALA A 185 -34.58 -0.86 5.21
N ILE A 186 -34.31 -1.45 4.03
CA ILE A 186 -35.18 -2.49 3.48
C ILE A 186 -35.19 -3.77 4.34
N SER A 187 -34.10 -4.10 5.07
CA SER A 187 -34.10 -5.24 6.00
C SER A 187 -35.00 -5.02 7.21
N LEU A 188 -35.03 -3.79 7.74
CA LEU A 188 -35.92 -3.36 8.82
C LEU A 188 -37.39 -3.33 8.37
N LEU A 189 -37.65 -2.73 7.20
CA LEU A 189 -39.01 -2.67 6.62
C LEU A 189 -39.54 -4.06 6.28
N ALA A 190 -38.73 -4.94 5.69
CA ALA A 190 -39.11 -6.33 5.44
C ALA A 190 -39.53 -7.05 6.73
N ALA A 191 -38.80 -6.86 7.84
CA ALA A 191 -39.16 -7.44 9.14
C ALA A 191 -40.38 -6.78 9.83
N GLY A 192 -40.81 -5.59 9.38
CA GLY A 192 -42.04 -4.94 9.83
C GLY A 192 -43.27 -5.25 8.95
N HIS A 193 -43.06 -5.70 7.72
CA HIS A 193 -44.11 -6.03 6.74
C HIS A 193 -44.35 -7.53 6.54
N ASP A 194 -43.29 -8.34 6.47
CA ASP A 194 -43.37 -9.79 6.27
C ASP A 194 -43.01 -10.55 7.57
N PRO A 195 -43.97 -11.21 8.23
CA PRO A 195 -43.71 -11.92 9.50
C PRO A 195 -42.87 -13.20 9.35
N ARG A 196 -42.42 -13.54 8.13
CA ARG A 196 -41.57 -14.71 7.84
C ARG A 196 -40.07 -14.40 7.97
N ILE A 197 -39.68 -13.14 8.17
CA ILE A 197 -38.27 -12.80 8.48
C ILE A 197 -37.94 -13.27 9.91
N ASP A 198 -36.95 -14.15 10.06
CA ASP A 198 -36.51 -14.71 11.35
C ASP A 198 -35.62 -13.75 12.16
N ALA A 199 -34.71 -13.03 11.49
CA ALA A 199 -33.66 -12.21 12.11
C ALA A 199 -33.05 -11.20 11.11
N ILE A 200 -32.51 -10.08 11.62
CA ILE A 200 -31.94 -9.02 10.76
C ILE A 200 -30.58 -8.52 11.25
N ALA A 201 -29.81 -7.97 10.32
CA ALA A 201 -28.58 -7.23 10.59
C ALA A 201 -28.49 -5.96 9.71
N PRO A 202 -29.19 -4.87 10.08
CA PRO A 202 -29.09 -3.60 9.38
C PRO A 202 -27.73 -2.92 9.62
N GLU A 203 -27.06 -2.52 8.54
CA GLU A 203 -25.75 -1.86 8.55
C GLU A 203 -25.88 -0.39 8.08
N ILE A 204 -25.22 0.54 8.78
CA ILE A 204 -25.14 1.99 8.50
C ILE A 204 -26.42 2.59 7.89
N THR A 205 -27.52 2.66 8.65
CA THR A 205 -28.86 2.97 8.08
C THR A 205 -29.72 3.90 8.94
N TYR A 206 -30.91 4.25 8.42
CA TYR A 206 -31.91 5.10 9.06
C TYR A 206 -33.03 4.29 9.73
N TRP A 207 -33.51 4.81 10.85
CA TRP A 207 -34.82 4.50 11.41
C TRP A 207 -35.90 5.35 10.74
N ASP A 208 -35.62 6.64 10.53
CA ASP A 208 -36.52 7.60 9.91
C ASP A 208 -35.75 8.49 8.93
N LEU A 209 -36.04 8.32 7.62
CA LEU A 209 -35.43 9.08 6.53
C LEU A 209 -35.84 10.56 6.56
N SER A 210 -37.01 10.89 7.11
CA SER A 210 -37.43 12.26 7.36
C SER A 210 -36.52 12.90 8.42
N GLN A 211 -36.16 12.18 9.48
CA GLN A 211 -35.22 12.69 10.49
C GLN A 211 -33.76 12.64 10.03
N ALA A 212 -33.42 11.76 9.09
CA ALA A 212 -32.09 11.70 8.50
C ALA A 212 -31.81 12.85 7.52
N LEU A 213 -32.79 13.21 6.67
CA LEU A 213 -32.66 14.28 5.67
C LEU A 213 -33.16 15.64 6.17
N PHE A 214 -34.10 15.67 7.12
CA PHE A 214 -34.66 16.88 7.73
C PHE A 214 -34.56 16.91 9.27
N PRO A 215 -33.39 16.61 9.90
CA PRO A 215 -33.22 16.64 11.35
C PRO A 215 -33.65 18.00 11.95
N ASP A 216 -34.54 17.96 12.96
CA ASP A 216 -35.22 19.13 13.55
C ASP A 216 -35.85 20.08 12.50
N GLY A 217 -36.34 19.51 11.40
CA GLY A 217 -36.89 20.25 10.26
C GLY A 217 -35.85 21.09 9.51
N VAL A 218 -34.56 20.83 9.63
CA VAL A 218 -33.47 21.52 8.92
C VAL A 218 -32.99 20.65 7.76
N PHE A 219 -33.10 21.16 6.52
CA PHE A 219 -32.81 20.38 5.33
C PHE A 219 -31.30 20.11 5.16
N LYS A 220 -30.90 18.83 5.15
CA LYS A 220 -29.52 18.35 4.94
C LYS A 220 -29.12 18.42 3.45
N LYS A 221 -29.08 19.66 2.92
CA LYS A 221 -29.03 20.00 1.49
C LYS A 221 -27.94 19.24 0.71
N LEU A 222 -26.75 19.05 1.29
CA LEU A 222 -25.60 18.52 0.54
C LEU A 222 -25.72 17.01 0.32
N TRP A 223 -26.05 16.27 1.38
CA TRP A 223 -26.33 14.83 1.28
C TRP A 223 -27.56 14.54 0.43
N ALA A 224 -28.65 15.29 0.61
CA ALA A 224 -29.83 15.16 -0.25
C ALA A 224 -29.50 15.46 -1.72
N GLY A 225 -28.66 16.48 -2.00
CA GLY A 225 -28.17 16.78 -3.34
C GLY A 225 -27.39 15.62 -3.96
N ILE A 226 -26.45 15.03 -3.22
CA ILE A 226 -25.68 13.84 -3.66
C ILE A 226 -26.61 12.65 -3.93
N PHE A 227 -27.59 12.42 -3.05
CA PHE A 227 -28.53 11.31 -3.11
C PHE A 227 -29.48 11.40 -4.32
N PHE A 228 -30.15 12.55 -4.50
CA PHE A 228 -31.03 12.77 -5.65
C PHE A 228 -30.26 12.91 -6.97
N THR A 229 -29.05 13.48 -6.96
CA THR A 229 -28.19 13.50 -8.16
C THR A 229 -27.73 12.10 -8.56
N SER A 230 -27.23 11.29 -7.62
CA SER A 230 -26.75 9.93 -7.92
C SER A 230 -27.88 8.99 -8.37
N GLY A 231 -29.05 9.05 -7.74
CA GLY A 231 -30.24 8.32 -8.21
C GLY A 231 -30.76 8.80 -9.58
N SER A 232 -30.42 10.03 -9.99
CA SER A 232 -30.72 10.53 -11.34
C SER A 232 -29.68 10.11 -12.41
N ALA A 233 -28.46 9.76 -11.99
CA ALA A 233 -27.29 9.66 -12.86
C ALA A 233 -27.13 8.27 -13.50
N ASN A 234 -27.92 7.96 -14.52
CA ASN A 234 -27.60 6.91 -15.52
C ASN A 234 -28.47 7.04 -16.79
N ILE A 235 -28.40 8.18 -17.48
CA ILE A 235 -29.05 8.37 -18.78
C ILE A 235 -28.10 7.91 -19.90
N GLY A 236 -28.08 6.60 -20.13
CA GLY A 236 -27.79 6.11 -21.47
C GLY A 236 -28.89 6.60 -22.41
N SER A 237 -28.51 7.26 -23.52
CA SER A 237 -29.40 7.96 -24.45
C SER A 237 -30.76 7.27 -24.70
N ARG A 238 -31.87 8.02 -24.47
CA ARG A 238 -33.25 7.91 -25.04
C ARG A 238 -34.40 8.32 -24.09
N VAL A 239 -34.34 9.50 -23.46
CA VAL A 239 -35.58 10.23 -23.12
C VAL A 239 -35.39 11.72 -23.36
N ALA A 240 -36.16 12.30 -24.28
CA ALA A 240 -36.32 13.75 -24.38
C ALA A 240 -37.54 14.16 -23.53
N GLY A 241 -37.39 15.19 -22.70
CA GLY A 241 -38.50 15.76 -21.92
C GLY A 241 -38.48 15.53 -20.40
N VAL A 242 -37.56 14.71 -19.85
CA VAL A 242 -37.39 14.62 -18.39
C VAL A 242 -36.59 15.82 -17.91
N GLY A 243 -37.16 16.57 -16.97
CA GLY A 243 -36.54 17.77 -16.39
C GLY A 243 -35.27 17.47 -15.59
N VAL A 244 -34.42 18.50 -15.43
CA VAL A 244 -33.14 18.41 -14.72
C VAL A 244 -33.34 17.91 -13.29
N GLY A 245 -32.60 16.87 -12.90
CA GLY A 245 -32.41 16.47 -11.49
C GLY A 245 -33.29 15.35 -10.93
N CYS A 246 -34.14 14.68 -11.73
CA CYS A 246 -35.03 13.61 -11.21
C CYS A 246 -34.78 12.19 -11.76
N GLY A 247 -34.23 12.04 -12.97
CA GLY A 247 -33.77 10.77 -13.56
C GLY A 247 -34.64 9.52 -13.33
N ARG A 248 -34.35 8.71 -12.29
CA ARG A 248 -35.02 7.42 -12.01
C ARG A 248 -35.97 7.41 -10.81
N PHE A 249 -36.17 8.53 -10.12
CA PHE A 249 -37.08 8.59 -8.96
C PHE A 249 -38.54 8.66 -9.38
N THR A 250 -39.43 8.10 -8.54
CA THR A 250 -40.88 8.30 -8.69
C THR A 250 -41.25 9.80 -8.77
N PRO A 251 -42.26 10.21 -9.58
CA PRO A 251 -42.64 11.61 -9.76
C PRO A 251 -42.96 12.35 -8.46
N GLU A 252 -43.51 11.67 -7.46
CA GLU A 252 -43.81 12.24 -6.15
C GLU A 252 -42.52 12.64 -5.40
N LEU A 253 -41.51 11.77 -5.37
CA LEU A 253 -40.21 12.05 -4.76
C LEU A 253 -39.46 13.16 -5.50
N CYS A 254 -39.55 13.19 -6.83
CA CYS A 254 -39.04 14.30 -7.66
C CYS A 254 -39.66 15.64 -7.26
N ALA A 255 -41.00 15.70 -7.21
CA ALA A 255 -41.74 16.91 -6.85
C ALA A 255 -41.51 17.33 -5.39
N MET A 256 -41.30 16.37 -4.48
CA MET A 256 -40.93 16.60 -3.09
C MET A 256 -39.52 17.19 -2.98
N TYR A 257 -38.50 16.54 -3.56
CA TYR A 257 -37.11 17.00 -3.47
C TYR A 257 -36.94 18.40 -4.06
N ARG A 258 -37.49 18.65 -5.25
CA ARG A 258 -37.44 19.99 -5.87
C ARG A 258 -38.05 21.06 -4.98
N ARG A 259 -39.27 20.84 -4.49
CA ARG A 259 -39.99 21.80 -3.63
C ARG A 259 -39.24 22.10 -2.33
N VAL A 260 -38.61 21.09 -1.73
CA VAL A 260 -37.80 21.27 -0.50
C VAL A 260 -36.46 21.96 -0.80
N ALA A 261 -35.81 21.64 -1.92
CA ALA A 261 -34.55 22.27 -2.33
C ALA A 261 -34.73 23.74 -2.73
N GLU A 262 -35.78 24.06 -3.51
CA GLU A 262 -36.18 25.42 -3.89
C GLU A 262 -36.56 26.27 -2.66
N ARG A 263 -37.17 25.66 -1.62
CA ARG A 263 -37.57 26.31 -0.36
C ARG A 263 -36.45 26.40 0.69
N GLY A 264 -35.44 25.54 0.62
CA GLY A 264 -34.43 25.37 1.68
C GLY A 264 -34.96 24.78 3.00
N ALA A 265 -36.18 24.25 3.02
CA ALA A 265 -36.81 23.68 4.21
C ALA A 265 -37.90 22.68 3.85
N PRO A 266 -38.13 21.63 4.66
CA PRO A 266 -39.21 20.68 4.46
C PRO A 266 -40.59 21.33 4.67
N ASP A 267 -41.62 20.64 4.21
CA ASP A 267 -43.00 20.83 4.61
C ASP A 267 -43.58 19.53 5.20
N ALA A 268 -44.81 19.59 5.71
CA ALA A 268 -45.47 18.45 6.35
C ALA A 268 -45.65 17.27 5.38
N ALA A 269 -45.92 17.53 4.09
CA ALA A 269 -46.08 16.47 3.09
C ALA A 269 -44.74 15.79 2.78
N ALA A 270 -43.65 16.55 2.61
CA ALA A 270 -42.30 16.01 2.45
C ALA A 270 -41.84 15.19 3.66
N THR A 271 -42.17 15.66 4.87
CA THR A 271 -41.83 14.98 6.13
C THR A 271 -42.62 13.66 6.25
N LYS A 272 -43.93 13.70 6.03
CA LYS A 272 -44.79 12.51 6.06
C LYS A 272 -44.37 11.48 5.01
N LEU A 273 -44.13 11.90 3.77
CA LEU A 273 -43.75 11.01 2.68
C LEU A 273 -42.47 10.21 2.97
N LEU A 274 -41.44 10.85 3.55
CA LEU A 274 -40.22 10.12 3.92
C LEU A 274 -40.42 9.25 5.17
N HIS A 275 -41.25 9.67 6.13
CA HIS A 275 -41.58 8.88 7.31
C HIS A 275 -42.37 7.60 6.95
N ASP A 276 -43.40 7.73 6.11
CA ASP A 276 -44.24 6.62 5.62
C ASP A 276 -43.42 5.52 4.93
N ARG A 277 -42.32 5.90 4.26
CA ARG A 277 -41.39 5.00 3.56
C ARG A 277 -40.16 4.61 4.43
N SER A 278 -40.24 4.77 5.74
CA SER A 278 -39.15 4.48 6.69
C SER A 278 -39.51 3.40 7.72
N PRO A 279 -38.52 2.67 8.27
CA PRO A 279 -38.72 1.72 9.37
C PRO A 279 -39.59 2.22 10.54
N ALA A 280 -39.47 3.51 10.88
CA ALA A 280 -40.27 4.14 11.93
C ALA A 280 -41.79 3.97 11.76
N ALA A 281 -42.33 4.01 10.54
CA ALA A 281 -43.76 3.83 10.27
C ALA A 281 -44.26 2.39 10.52
N VAL A 282 -43.35 1.43 10.71
CA VAL A 282 -43.66 0.03 11.01
C VAL A 282 -42.98 -0.50 12.28
N GLY A 283 -42.33 0.38 13.05
CA GLY A 283 -41.38 0.00 14.09
C GLY A 283 -41.94 -1.00 15.10
N ASP A 284 -43.16 -0.80 15.57
CA ASP A 284 -43.85 -1.62 16.57
C ASP A 284 -44.19 -3.05 16.11
N ARG A 285 -44.00 -3.34 14.80
CA ARG A 285 -44.14 -4.68 14.20
C ARG A 285 -42.82 -5.47 14.18
N ILE A 286 -41.67 -4.81 14.25
CA ILE A 286 -40.34 -5.44 14.13
C ILE A 286 -40.01 -6.19 15.43
N LYS A 287 -40.32 -7.49 15.45
CA LYS A 287 -40.24 -8.38 16.64
C LYS A 287 -39.16 -9.46 16.54
N VAL A 288 -38.14 -9.20 15.71
CA VAL A 288 -37.09 -10.16 15.33
C VAL A 288 -35.73 -9.77 15.92
N PRO A 289 -34.81 -10.73 16.18
CA PRO A 289 -33.47 -10.42 16.66
C PRO A 289 -32.68 -9.54 15.68
N ALA A 290 -32.25 -8.35 16.14
CA ALA A 290 -31.54 -7.36 15.34
C ALA A 290 -30.09 -7.13 15.80
N LEU A 291 -29.13 -7.23 14.87
CA LEU A 291 -27.76 -6.74 15.04
C LEU A 291 -27.63 -5.39 14.32
N VAL A 292 -27.73 -4.29 15.06
CA VAL A 292 -27.68 -2.92 14.52
C VAL A 292 -26.22 -2.46 14.45
N ILE A 293 -25.72 -2.22 13.24
CA ILE A 293 -24.33 -1.80 13.00
C ILE A 293 -24.34 -0.38 12.46
N GLN A 294 -23.61 0.56 13.08
CA GLN A 294 -23.64 1.98 12.68
C GLN A 294 -22.26 2.62 12.76
N GLY A 295 -22.01 3.58 11.85
CA GLY A 295 -20.75 4.31 11.76
C GLY A 295 -20.65 5.47 12.75
N GLN A 296 -19.49 5.65 13.37
CA GLN A 296 -19.22 6.79 14.24
C GLN A 296 -18.97 8.08 13.45
N SER A 297 -18.33 7.97 12.27
CA SER A 297 -18.10 9.07 11.34
C SER A 297 -19.24 9.24 10.30
N ASP A 298 -20.46 8.76 10.58
CA ASP A 298 -21.58 8.83 9.63
C ASP A 298 -22.43 10.11 9.81
N SER A 299 -22.26 11.08 8.91
CA SER A 299 -23.02 12.33 8.91
C SER A 299 -24.33 12.26 8.12
N LEU A 300 -24.52 11.22 7.31
CA LEU A 300 -25.79 10.95 6.62
C LEU A 300 -26.80 10.32 7.59
N PHE A 301 -26.42 9.22 8.23
CA PHE A 301 -27.17 8.46 9.23
C PHE A 301 -26.38 8.41 10.55
N PRO A 302 -26.45 9.46 11.38
CA PRO A 302 -25.73 9.49 12.66
C PRO A 302 -26.21 8.40 13.62
N LEU A 303 -25.39 8.10 14.64
CA LEU A 303 -25.65 7.06 15.66
C LEU A 303 -27.04 7.13 16.32
N SER A 304 -27.72 8.29 16.31
CA SER A 304 -29.10 8.44 16.80
C SER A 304 -30.11 7.61 16.01
N GLN A 305 -29.89 7.35 14.73
CA GLN A 305 -30.74 6.46 13.93
C GLN A 305 -30.65 5.00 14.43
N ALA A 306 -29.45 4.56 14.83
CA ALA A 306 -29.23 3.25 15.43
C ALA A 306 -29.77 3.17 16.88
N ASP A 307 -29.72 4.26 17.64
CA ASP A 307 -30.32 4.35 18.99
C ASP A 307 -31.84 4.26 18.96
N GLU A 308 -32.52 4.97 18.05
CA GLU A 308 -33.97 4.80 17.83
C GLU A 308 -34.29 3.35 17.45
N THR A 309 -33.59 2.80 16.45
CA THR A 309 -33.77 1.41 15.99
C THR A 309 -33.61 0.41 17.15
N ALA A 310 -32.53 0.54 17.93
CA ALA A 310 -32.24 -0.35 19.05
C ALA A 310 -33.22 -0.19 20.22
N ARG A 311 -33.74 1.03 20.46
CA ARG A 311 -34.76 1.27 21.49
C ARG A 311 -36.11 0.66 21.11
N HIS A 312 -36.62 0.93 19.91
CA HIS A 312 -37.93 0.43 19.47
C HIS A 312 -37.95 -1.10 19.36
N ILE A 313 -36.94 -1.73 18.73
CA ILE A 313 -36.90 -3.20 18.59
C ILE A 313 -36.76 -3.89 19.95
N ARG A 314 -36.03 -3.30 20.91
CA ARG A 314 -35.96 -3.82 22.29
C ARG A 314 -37.27 -3.63 23.05
N ALA A 315 -37.98 -2.51 22.87
CA ALA A 315 -39.29 -2.28 23.48
C ALA A 315 -40.34 -3.29 22.98
N ASN A 316 -40.24 -3.73 21.72
CA ASN A 316 -41.02 -4.83 21.15
C ASN A 316 -40.70 -6.22 21.77
N GLY A 317 -39.75 -6.31 22.70
CA GLY A 317 -39.34 -7.55 23.37
C GLY A 317 -38.31 -8.39 22.61
N ALA A 318 -37.76 -7.90 21.49
CA ALA A 318 -36.82 -8.65 20.67
C ALA A 318 -35.36 -8.49 21.11
N PRO A 319 -34.48 -9.50 20.92
CA PRO A 319 -33.06 -9.39 21.22
C PRO A 319 -32.36 -8.37 20.31
N VAL A 320 -31.68 -7.38 20.89
CA VAL A 320 -30.89 -6.40 20.15
C VAL A 320 -29.42 -6.47 20.54
N SER A 321 -28.52 -6.36 19.57
CA SER A 321 -27.10 -6.06 19.77
C SER A 321 -26.68 -4.88 18.90
N VAL A 322 -25.71 -4.10 19.38
CA VAL A 322 -25.22 -2.89 18.70
C VAL A 322 -23.70 -2.98 18.43
N ASP A 323 -23.27 -2.45 17.30
CA ASP A 323 -21.86 -2.33 16.87
C ASP A 323 -21.63 -0.91 16.37
N TRP A 324 -20.75 -0.13 17.02
CA TRP A 324 -20.28 1.15 16.51
C TRP A 324 -18.94 0.94 15.82
N ILE A 325 -18.92 1.04 14.49
CA ILE A 325 -17.71 0.89 13.68
C ILE A 325 -16.97 2.23 13.53
N ALA A 326 -15.71 2.19 13.09
CA ALA A 326 -14.91 3.39 12.90
C ALA A 326 -15.49 4.33 11.82
N GLY A 327 -15.61 3.85 10.57
CA GLY A 327 -16.06 4.65 9.42
C GLY A 327 -17.56 4.95 9.38
N GLY A 328 -18.05 5.31 8.19
CA GLY A 328 -19.45 5.60 7.88
C GLY A 328 -19.62 6.05 6.42
N HIS A 329 -20.74 6.69 6.08
CA HIS A 329 -20.93 7.29 4.75
C HIS A 329 -19.88 8.37 4.39
N ASP A 330 -19.23 8.98 5.37
CA ASP A 330 -18.15 9.96 5.17
C ASP A 330 -16.74 9.34 5.06
N GLY A 331 -16.66 8.01 4.87
CA GLY A 331 -15.44 7.24 4.65
C GLY A 331 -14.96 6.47 5.88
N GLY A 332 -13.68 6.09 5.88
CA GLY A 332 -13.05 5.35 6.98
C GLY A 332 -13.05 3.83 6.83
N ASP A 333 -12.58 3.12 7.86
CA ASP A 333 -12.64 1.66 7.88
C ASP A 333 -14.05 1.19 8.23
N MET A 334 -14.69 0.53 7.26
CA MET A 334 -16.01 -0.08 7.38
C MET A 334 -15.98 -1.46 8.06
N GLU A 335 -14.80 -1.97 8.43
CA GLU A 335 -14.59 -3.20 9.19
C GLU A 335 -15.21 -4.47 8.56
N ILE A 336 -15.45 -4.46 7.25
CA ILE A 336 -16.20 -5.47 6.49
C ILE A 336 -15.80 -6.93 6.81
N PRO A 337 -14.51 -7.31 6.95
CA PRO A 337 -14.13 -8.67 7.34
C PRO A 337 -14.64 -9.08 8.73
N ARG A 338 -14.60 -8.14 9.70
CA ARG A 338 -15.11 -8.35 11.07
C ARG A 338 -16.64 -8.41 11.07
N LEU A 339 -17.29 -7.47 10.39
CA LEU A 339 -18.75 -7.42 10.30
C LEU A 339 -19.32 -8.67 9.63
N THR A 340 -18.78 -9.09 8.48
CA THR A 340 -19.18 -10.34 7.81
C THR A 340 -19.07 -11.54 8.76
N GLY A 341 -18.03 -11.57 9.61
CA GLY A 341 -17.88 -12.55 10.69
C GLY A 341 -19.01 -12.48 11.73
N ARG A 342 -19.28 -11.30 12.30
CA ARG A 342 -20.30 -11.09 13.34
C ARG A 342 -21.72 -11.33 12.83
N ILE A 343 -22.06 -10.86 11.62
CA ILE A 343 -23.35 -11.08 10.96
C ILE A 343 -23.58 -12.56 10.68
N THR A 344 -22.54 -13.30 10.24
CA THR A 344 -22.67 -14.77 10.11
C THR A 344 -22.99 -15.40 11.47
N LYS A 345 -22.25 -15.07 12.53
CA LYS A 345 -22.50 -15.59 13.88
C LYS A 345 -23.93 -15.28 14.37
N TRP A 346 -24.45 -14.08 14.07
CA TRP A 346 -25.84 -13.69 14.35
C TRP A 346 -26.83 -14.63 13.65
N PHE A 347 -26.66 -14.83 12.34
CA PHE A 347 -27.51 -15.76 11.58
C PHE A 347 -27.32 -17.22 11.97
N ASP A 348 -26.12 -17.66 12.37
CA ASP A 348 -25.91 -19.01 12.88
C ASP A 348 -26.69 -19.21 14.21
N ARG A 349 -26.67 -18.19 15.08
CA ARG A 349 -27.34 -18.21 16.38
C ARG A 349 -28.88 -18.18 16.31
N TYR A 350 -29.45 -17.52 15.30
CA TYR A 350 -30.90 -17.33 15.16
C TYR A 350 -31.52 -18.09 13.98
N LEU A 351 -30.91 -18.06 12.78
CA LEU A 351 -31.39 -18.83 11.63
C LEU A 351 -31.07 -20.32 11.79
N LYS A 352 -29.81 -20.71 12.02
CA LYS A 352 -29.48 -22.14 12.29
C LYS A 352 -29.93 -22.61 13.68
N LYS A 353 -30.47 -21.71 14.52
CA LYS A 353 -30.90 -21.94 15.91
C LYS A 353 -29.78 -22.50 16.81
N ASP A 354 -28.51 -22.37 16.42
CA ASP A 354 -27.38 -22.92 17.17
C ASP A 354 -27.07 -22.09 18.41
N ARG A 355 -27.52 -22.58 19.57
CA ARG A 355 -27.35 -21.89 20.85
C ARG A 355 -25.90 -21.85 21.36
N SER A 356 -24.98 -22.61 20.77
CA SER A 356 -23.55 -22.62 21.15
C SER A 356 -22.76 -21.47 20.52
N VAL A 357 -23.28 -20.84 19.46
CA VAL A 357 -22.61 -19.74 18.77
C VAL A 357 -22.66 -18.46 19.61
N ASP A 358 -21.50 -18.04 20.09
CA ASP A 358 -21.27 -16.69 20.60
C ASP A 358 -21.43 -15.65 19.47
N THR A 359 -22.36 -14.72 19.64
CA THR A 359 -22.64 -13.60 18.73
C THR A 359 -21.74 -12.37 18.94
N GLY A 360 -20.84 -12.42 19.92
CA GLY A 360 -20.17 -11.26 20.47
C GLY A 360 -21.04 -10.52 21.50
N PRO A 361 -20.55 -9.38 22.02
CA PRO A 361 -21.18 -8.63 23.11
C PRO A 361 -22.54 -8.05 22.71
N ALA A 362 -23.31 -7.57 23.69
CA ALA A 362 -24.55 -6.83 23.40
C ALA A 362 -24.27 -5.44 22.82
N PHE A 363 -23.16 -4.81 23.20
CA PHE A 363 -22.69 -3.55 22.61
C PHE A 363 -21.17 -3.56 22.43
N ARG A 364 -20.70 -3.05 21.29
CA ARG A 364 -19.28 -2.84 20.98
C ARG A 364 -19.06 -1.44 20.41
N ILE A 365 -17.93 -0.83 20.77
CA ILE A 365 -17.40 0.39 20.16
C ILE A 365 -16.00 0.11 19.61
N SER A 366 -15.79 0.33 18.31
CA SER A 366 -14.46 0.36 17.70
C SER A 366 -13.75 1.68 17.98
N ARG A 367 -12.46 1.61 18.35
CA ARG A 367 -11.64 2.74 18.77
C ARG A 367 -10.29 2.73 18.07
N SER A 368 -9.90 3.85 17.47
CA SER A 368 -8.54 4.09 16.96
C SER A 368 -7.49 3.83 18.05
N GLY A 369 -6.75 2.73 17.92
CA GLY A 369 -5.64 2.38 18.80
C GLY A 369 -4.31 2.91 18.28
N SER A 370 -3.24 2.59 19.00
CA SER A 370 -1.87 2.96 18.61
C SER A 370 -1.48 2.41 17.24
N VAL A 371 -0.74 3.21 16.46
CA VAL A 371 -0.11 2.81 15.19
C VAL A 371 0.81 1.60 15.42
N GLY A 372 0.85 0.66 14.47
CA GLY A 372 1.76 -0.47 14.53
C GLY A 372 3.20 -0.05 14.25
N ALA A 373 4.18 -0.55 15.00
CA ALA A 373 5.60 -0.19 14.85
C ALA A 373 6.27 -0.70 13.54
N THR A 374 5.49 -1.27 12.62
CA THR A 374 5.94 -1.83 11.33
C THR A 374 5.19 -1.26 10.12
N ASP A 375 4.00 -0.70 10.33
CA ASP A 375 3.08 -0.24 9.29
C ASP A 375 2.29 0.96 9.83
N ASP A 376 2.23 2.08 9.10
CA ASP A 376 1.55 3.35 9.51
C ASP A 376 0.00 3.26 9.63
N THR A 377 -0.53 2.04 9.70
CA THR A 377 -1.94 1.74 9.94
C THR A 377 -2.25 1.82 11.44
N ALA A 378 -3.31 2.57 11.78
CA ALA A 378 -3.84 2.60 13.14
C ALA A 378 -4.60 1.29 13.40
N ARG A 379 -4.23 0.55 14.44
CA ARG A 379 -4.94 -0.70 14.79
C ARG A 379 -6.23 -0.36 15.53
N LEU A 380 -7.38 -0.71 14.94
CA LEU A 380 -8.66 -0.61 15.64
C LEU A 380 -8.68 -1.58 16.84
N THR A 381 -9.03 -1.02 18.00
CA THR A 381 -9.30 -1.73 19.25
C THR A 381 -10.81 -1.75 19.52
N GLY A 382 -11.27 -2.59 20.45
CA GLY A 382 -12.68 -2.67 20.82
C GLY A 382 -12.92 -2.40 22.29
N ALA A 383 -14.05 -1.76 22.59
CA ALA A 383 -14.63 -1.69 23.91
C ALA A 383 -15.97 -2.44 23.91
N ASP A 384 -16.02 -3.54 24.66
CA ASP A 384 -17.15 -4.48 24.67
C ASP A 384 -17.95 -4.35 25.97
N LEU A 385 -19.28 -4.39 25.87
CA LEU A 385 -20.22 -4.14 26.97
C LEU A 385 -21.39 -5.15 26.96
N SER A 386 -21.86 -5.49 28.17
CA SER A 386 -22.90 -6.50 28.41
C SER A 386 -24.32 -6.06 28.06
N ALA A 387 -24.57 -4.76 27.89
CA ALA A 387 -25.84 -4.19 27.45
C ALA A 387 -25.61 -2.89 26.65
N TYR A 388 -26.55 -2.55 25.76
CA TYR A 388 -26.55 -1.23 25.09
C TYR A 388 -27.18 -0.17 26.00
N PRO A 389 -26.45 0.91 26.36
CA PRO A 389 -26.90 1.91 27.32
C PRO A 389 -27.83 2.99 26.72
N GLY A 390 -28.01 3.01 25.40
CA GLY A 390 -28.58 4.15 24.66
C GLY A 390 -27.52 5.21 24.34
N LEU A 391 -27.92 6.41 23.90
CA LEU A 391 -26.99 7.52 23.63
C LEU A 391 -26.83 8.56 24.73
N THR A 392 -27.83 8.73 25.58
CA THR A 392 -27.79 9.71 26.68
C THR A 392 -27.76 8.97 28.02
N GLY A 393 -26.96 9.50 28.96
CA GLY A 393 -27.29 9.31 30.38
C GLY A 393 -28.72 9.79 30.59
N GLY A 394 -29.56 9.00 31.27
CA GLY A 394 -31.01 9.17 31.22
C GLY A 394 -31.51 10.49 31.83
N VAL A 395 -31.50 11.56 31.04
CA VAL A 395 -31.95 12.90 31.44
C VAL A 395 -33.47 12.90 31.61
N PRO A 396 -34.01 13.24 32.80
CA PRO A 396 -35.44 13.46 32.97
C PRO A 396 -35.87 14.66 32.13
N GLY A 397 -36.79 14.46 31.18
CA GLY A 397 -37.22 15.51 30.26
C GLY A 397 -38.27 15.11 29.22
N ARG A 398 -38.31 13.83 28.84
CA ARG A 398 -39.47 13.20 28.19
C ARG A 398 -40.04 12.20 29.19
N THR A 399 -41.31 12.34 29.54
CA THR A 399 -41.96 11.49 30.55
C THR A 399 -42.15 10.08 30.01
N ALA A 400 -41.26 9.16 30.40
CA ALA A 400 -41.58 7.74 30.41
C ALA A 400 -42.65 7.53 31.49
N ASP A 401 -43.83 7.12 31.05
CA ASP A 401 -44.98 6.79 31.90
C ASP A 401 -44.69 5.47 32.62
N PRO A 402 -44.50 5.44 33.96
CA PRO A 402 -44.01 4.25 34.66
C PRO A 402 -44.93 3.03 34.53
N ASP A 403 -46.23 3.26 34.33
CA ASP A 403 -47.24 2.20 34.25
C ASP A 403 -47.35 1.57 32.85
N ARG A 404 -46.52 2.02 31.88
CA ARG A 404 -46.63 1.62 30.46
C ARG A 404 -45.50 0.73 29.92
N ASP A 405 -44.34 0.67 30.59
CA ASP A 405 -43.19 -0.17 30.21
C ASP A 405 -42.87 -1.25 31.27
N PRO A 406 -43.71 -2.30 31.43
CA PRO A 406 -43.36 -3.44 32.27
C PRO A 406 -42.21 -4.24 31.65
N ALA A 407 -41.06 -4.28 32.34
CA ALA A 407 -39.86 -4.96 31.84
C ALA A 407 -40.10 -6.49 31.65
N PRO A 408 -39.72 -7.07 30.50
CA PRO A 408 -39.88 -8.51 30.27
C PRO A 408 -38.95 -9.31 31.20
N ALA A 409 -39.54 -10.19 32.01
CA ALA A 409 -38.80 -10.99 32.99
C ALA A 409 -37.87 -12.02 32.31
N GLY A 410 -36.68 -12.22 32.88
CA GLY A 410 -35.82 -13.37 32.55
C GLY A 410 -34.35 -13.10 32.21
N ARG A 411 -33.87 -11.85 32.29
CA ARG A 411 -32.43 -11.53 32.24
C ARG A 411 -32.06 -10.50 33.29
N ASP A 412 -30.98 -10.77 34.03
CA ASP A 412 -30.35 -9.82 34.94
C ASP A 412 -29.51 -8.81 34.13
N GLU A 413 -30.19 -7.83 33.53
CA GLU A 413 -29.50 -6.69 32.92
C GLU A 413 -29.02 -5.74 34.03
N SER A 414 -27.79 -5.98 34.51
CA SER A 414 -27.01 -5.02 35.30
C SER A 414 -26.76 -3.76 34.45
N ARG A 415 -27.75 -2.84 34.43
CA ARG A 415 -27.81 -1.70 33.49
C ARG A 415 -26.48 -0.96 33.46
N VAL A 416 -25.79 -1.02 32.31
CA VAL A 416 -24.63 -0.19 32.03
C VAL A 416 -25.09 1.27 32.09
N ARG A 417 -24.63 2.01 33.11
CA ARG A 417 -25.01 3.41 33.32
C ARG A 417 -23.88 4.33 32.90
N TYR A 418 -24.25 5.41 32.23
CA TYR A 418 -23.38 6.54 31.97
C TYR A 418 -22.98 7.24 33.27
N THR A 419 -21.71 7.65 33.36
CA THR A 419 -21.26 8.68 34.29
C THR A 419 -21.45 10.04 33.60
N GLU A 420 -22.31 10.89 34.15
CA GLU A 420 -22.49 12.26 33.65
C GLU A 420 -21.41 13.18 34.22
N HIS A 421 -20.61 13.79 33.35
CA HIS A 421 -19.75 14.91 33.70
C HIS A 421 -20.43 16.23 33.33
N ARG A 422 -20.66 17.10 34.32
CA ARG A 422 -21.34 18.39 34.10
C ARG A 422 -20.33 19.53 34.17
N TYR A 423 -20.11 20.21 33.05
CA TYR A 423 -19.15 21.30 32.92
C TYR A 423 -19.85 22.66 32.84
N ALA A 424 -19.49 23.57 33.75
CA ALA A 424 -19.98 24.94 33.71
C ALA A 424 -19.46 25.68 32.46
N LEU A 425 -20.39 26.34 31.77
CA LEU A 425 -20.12 27.26 30.66
C LEU A 425 -20.31 28.72 31.14
N PRO A 426 -19.67 29.71 30.49
CA PRO A 426 -20.00 31.12 30.67
C PRO A 426 -21.48 31.39 30.39
N ARG A 427 -22.06 32.38 31.09
CA ARG A 427 -23.48 32.77 30.99
C ARG A 427 -23.69 34.14 30.34
N ASP A 428 -22.64 34.67 29.75
CA ASP A 428 -22.63 35.96 29.06
C ASP A 428 -23.30 35.78 27.68
N PRO A 429 -24.40 36.50 27.38
CA PRO A 429 -25.10 36.37 26.11
C PRO A 429 -24.19 36.78 24.94
N GLN A 430 -24.05 35.90 23.94
CA GLN A 430 -23.30 36.21 22.72
C GLN A 430 -24.26 36.49 21.57
N VAL A 431 -23.91 37.48 20.74
CA VAL A 431 -24.73 37.95 19.61
C VAL A 431 -23.96 37.73 18.31
N PHE A 432 -24.63 37.17 17.31
CA PHE A 432 -24.07 36.83 16.01
C PHE A 432 -25.15 36.90 14.91
N ALA A 433 -24.74 36.86 13.64
CA ALA A 433 -25.63 37.02 12.51
C ALA A 433 -25.74 35.74 11.67
N ASN A 434 -26.96 35.43 11.21
CA ASN A 434 -27.16 34.72 9.97
C ASN A 434 -26.98 35.72 8.81
N PRO A 435 -25.97 35.56 7.94
CA PRO A 435 -25.76 36.47 6.82
C PRO A 435 -26.84 36.31 5.74
N PRO A 436 -27.05 37.32 4.87
CA PRO A 436 -27.91 37.18 3.69
C PRO A 436 -27.52 35.96 2.85
N GLY A 437 -28.50 35.16 2.44
CA GLY A 437 -28.26 33.93 1.68
C GLY A 437 -27.49 32.83 2.43
N GLY A 438 -27.33 32.94 3.76
CA GLY A 438 -26.61 31.94 4.57
C GLY A 438 -25.14 31.75 4.18
N SER A 439 -24.52 32.77 3.57
CA SER A 439 -23.19 32.69 2.93
C SER A 439 -22.22 33.76 3.46
N PRO A 440 -20.91 33.46 3.64
CA PRO A 440 -20.28 32.15 3.48
C PRO A 440 -20.68 31.17 4.61
N PRO A 441 -20.95 29.90 4.31
CA PRO A 441 -21.38 28.92 5.31
C PRO A 441 -20.21 28.32 6.10
N SER A 442 -20.40 28.02 7.38
CA SER A 442 -19.39 27.29 8.17
C SER A 442 -19.10 25.89 7.59
N LEU A 443 -17.88 25.39 7.78
CA LEU A 443 -17.50 24.04 7.40
C LEU A 443 -17.49 23.14 8.65
N SER A 444 -18.20 22.02 8.61
CA SER A 444 -18.13 20.96 9.63
C SER A 444 -17.74 19.64 8.97
N ALA A 445 -18.67 19.01 8.24
CA ALA A 445 -18.45 17.78 7.49
C ALA A 445 -18.28 18.03 5.98
N VAL A 446 -17.54 17.14 5.32
CA VAL A 446 -17.49 17.02 3.86
C VAL A 446 -17.80 15.56 3.50
N PRO A 447 -18.96 15.29 2.85
CA PRO A 447 -19.36 13.94 2.46
C PRO A 447 -18.26 13.17 1.71
N GLY A 448 -18.06 11.91 2.09
CA GLY A 448 -17.03 11.03 1.54
C GLY A 448 -15.58 11.34 1.95
N LEU A 449 -15.32 12.41 2.71
CA LEU A 449 -13.98 12.77 3.21
C LEU A 449 -13.91 12.97 4.74
N GLY A 450 -15.05 13.03 5.43
CA GLY A 450 -15.14 13.35 6.86
C GLY A 450 -14.26 12.50 7.76
N ASP A 451 -14.20 11.18 7.57
CA ASP A 451 -13.37 10.31 8.43
C ASP A 451 -11.86 10.51 8.19
N GLY A 452 -11.44 10.63 6.92
CA GLY A 452 -10.05 10.92 6.59
C GLY A 452 -9.58 12.26 7.14
N LEU A 453 -10.45 13.28 7.10
CA LEU A 453 -10.22 14.60 7.71
C LEU A 453 -10.28 14.55 9.25
N ALA A 454 -11.09 13.68 9.85
CA ALA A 454 -11.12 13.44 11.29
C ALA A 454 -9.81 12.79 11.78
N GLN A 455 -9.41 11.66 11.17
CA GLN A 455 -8.14 11.00 11.51
C GLN A 455 -6.93 11.92 11.30
N LEU A 456 -6.91 12.72 10.23
CA LEU A 456 -5.84 13.68 10.00
C LEU A 456 -5.85 14.82 11.03
N ALA A 457 -7.03 15.30 11.43
CA ALA A 457 -7.18 16.29 12.51
C ALA A 457 -6.76 15.76 13.88
N GLU A 458 -7.04 14.49 14.19
CA GLU A 458 -6.55 13.83 15.41
C GLU A 458 -5.02 13.67 15.42
N ARG A 459 -4.42 13.22 14.30
CA ARG A 459 -2.96 13.02 14.19
C ARG A 459 -2.19 14.34 14.21
N THR A 460 -2.67 15.37 13.52
CA THR A 460 -1.99 16.68 13.41
C THR A 460 -2.37 17.64 14.54
N GLY A 461 -3.61 17.57 15.04
CA GLY A 461 -4.23 18.57 15.89
C GLY A 461 -4.82 19.78 15.15
N GLN A 462 -4.85 19.77 13.81
CA GLN A 462 -5.47 20.83 13.00
C GLN A 462 -6.81 20.34 12.44
N GLY A 463 -7.91 20.77 13.06
CA GLY A 463 -9.26 20.52 12.54
C GLY A 463 -9.56 21.30 11.27
N PHE A 464 -10.21 20.65 10.31
CA PHE A 464 -10.68 21.27 9.06
C PHE A 464 -12.00 22.03 9.20
N ALA A 465 -12.69 21.93 10.34
CA ALA A 465 -13.92 22.65 10.60
C ALA A 465 -13.65 24.16 10.82
N VAL A 466 -14.40 25.01 10.13
CA VAL A 466 -14.21 26.48 10.07
C VAL A 466 -15.51 27.20 10.37
N ASP A 467 -15.57 27.89 11.51
CA ASP A 467 -16.65 28.80 11.87
C ASP A 467 -16.27 30.25 11.56
N PHE A 468 -17.09 30.95 10.76
CA PHE A 468 -16.79 32.31 10.29
C PHE A 468 -17.04 33.37 11.39
N PRO A 469 -16.08 34.28 11.66
CA PRO A 469 -16.25 35.35 12.65
C PRO A 469 -17.54 36.14 12.47
N GLY A 470 -18.25 36.38 13.57
CA GLY A 470 -19.55 37.06 13.56
C GLY A 470 -20.76 36.19 13.20
N GLN A 471 -20.56 34.92 12.81
CA GLN A 471 -21.64 33.97 12.48
C GLN A 471 -21.87 32.88 13.55
N PHE A 472 -21.21 32.94 14.71
CA PHE A 472 -21.38 31.95 15.78
C PHE A 472 -21.20 32.52 17.18
N ALA A 473 -21.75 31.83 18.17
CA ALA A 473 -21.39 31.95 19.58
C ALA A 473 -20.49 30.78 20.02
N ARG A 474 -19.53 31.03 20.92
CA ARG A 474 -18.63 30.01 21.49
C ARG A 474 -18.54 30.08 23.01
N PHE A 475 -18.64 28.94 23.67
CA PHE A 475 -18.62 28.84 25.13
C PHE A 475 -17.59 27.78 25.56
N ASP A 476 -16.46 28.25 26.10
CA ASP A 476 -15.33 27.40 26.49
C ASP A 476 -15.45 27.03 27.97
N THR A 477 -15.28 25.74 28.32
CA THR A 477 -15.20 25.31 29.72
C THR A 477 -13.90 25.79 30.39
N LYS A 478 -13.85 25.69 31.72
CA LYS A 478 -12.57 25.60 32.44
C LYS A 478 -11.77 24.37 31.96
N PRO A 479 -10.43 24.37 32.04
CA PRO A 479 -9.61 23.21 31.68
C PRO A 479 -10.01 21.96 32.46
N LEU A 480 -10.05 20.81 31.79
CA LEU A 480 -10.42 19.53 32.39
C LEU A 480 -9.33 19.06 33.37
N THR A 481 -9.68 18.88 34.64
CA THR A 481 -8.75 18.48 35.71
C THR A 481 -8.32 17.01 35.62
N LYS A 482 -9.10 16.18 34.90
CA LYS A 482 -8.87 14.77 34.59
C LYS A 482 -9.22 14.54 33.11
N PRO A 483 -8.58 13.59 32.40
CA PRO A 483 -9.05 13.21 31.07
C PRO A 483 -10.45 12.59 31.17
N VAL A 484 -11.29 12.83 30.17
CA VAL A 484 -12.65 12.26 30.09
C VAL A 484 -12.89 11.78 28.67
N ARG A 485 -13.45 10.57 28.55
CA ARG A 485 -13.93 10.06 27.28
C ARG A 485 -15.40 10.38 27.14
N ILE A 486 -15.75 11.19 26.15
CA ILE A 486 -17.12 11.35 25.70
C ILE A 486 -17.52 10.02 25.08
N THR A 487 -18.64 9.43 25.49
CA THR A 487 -19.24 8.29 24.81
C THR A 487 -20.75 8.54 24.72
N GLY A 488 -21.32 8.61 23.52
CA GLY A 488 -22.72 9.03 23.33
C GLY A 488 -22.89 10.54 23.18
N SER A 489 -24.11 11.05 23.30
CA SER A 489 -24.49 12.44 23.00
C SER A 489 -24.37 13.39 24.20
N PRO A 490 -23.51 14.42 24.16
CA PRO A 490 -23.56 15.52 25.11
C PRO A 490 -24.87 16.31 25.00
N THR A 491 -25.31 16.94 26.10
CA THR A 491 -26.54 17.76 26.14
C THR A 491 -26.32 19.08 26.86
N VAL A 492 -27.02 20.14 26.42
CA VAL A 492 -26.96 21.46 27.04
C VAL A 492 -28.29 22.21 26.85
N SER A 493 -28.75 22.91 27.88
CA SER A 493 -29.88 23.85 27.75
C SER A 493 -29.37 25.24 27.37
N VAL A 494 -29.96 25.86 26.35
CA VAL A 494 -29.60 27.20 25.88
C VAL A 494 -30.84 28.07 25.71
N ASP A 495 -30.72 29.36 26.02
CA ASP A 495 -31.72 30.38 25.77
C ASP A 495 -31.38 31.09 24.46
N VAL A 496 -32.31 31.04 23.49
CA VAL A 496 -32.10 31.52 22.12
C VAL A 496 -33.07 32.66 21.80
N ARG A 497 -32.54 33.77 21.29
CA ARG A 497 -33.26 34.92 20.74
C ARG A 497 -32.98 35.08 19.25
N SER A 498 -33.97 35.51 18.48
CA SER A 498 -33.85 35.83 17.05
C SER A 498 -34.70 37.05 16.68
N SER A 499 -34.12 38.01 15.93
CA SER A 499 -34.83 39.20 15.43
C SER A 499 -36.04 38.86 14.54
N THR A 500 -35.96 37.76 13.79
CA THR A 500 -37.04 37.26 12.92
C THR A 500 -38.02 36.32 13.65
N GLY A 501 -37.79 36.04 14.94
CA GLY A 501 -38.59 35.09 15.72
C GLY A 501 -38.35 33.62 15.39
N THR A 502 -37.45 33.29 14.45
CA THR A 502 -36.98 31.92 14.21
C THR A 502 -35.46 31.90 14.08
N ALA A 503 -34.81 30.91 14.68
CA ALA A 503 -33.40 30.62 14.48
C ALA A 503 -33.21 29.22 13.87
N VAL A 504 -32.17 29.07 13.04
CA VAL A 504 -31.56 27.78 12.74
C VAL A 504 -30.13 27.87 13.23
N LEU A 505 -29.72 26.91 14.05
CA LEU A 505 -28.41 26.86 14.70
C LEU A 505 -27.76 25.50 14.45
N PHE A 506 -26.44 25.49 14.37
CA PHE A 506 -25.65 24.29 14.15
C PHE A 506 -24.72 24.08 15.35
N ALA A 507 -25.07 23.08 16.17
CA ALA A 507 -24.47 22.83 17.46
C ALA A 507 -23.33 21.81 17.38
N LYS A 508 -22.16 22.23 17.89
CA LYS A 508 -20.89 21.52 17.81
C LYS A 508 -20.21 21.54 19.19
N VAL A 509 -19.46 20.50 19.54
CA VAL A 509 -18.52 20.55 20.67
C VAL A 509 -17.13 20.17 20.19
N TYR A 510 -16.19 21.10 20.33
CA TYR A 510 -14.79 20.92 20.01
C TYR A 510 -14.01 20.49 21.25
N ASP A 511 -13.02 19.63 21.04
CA ASP A 511 -11.89 19.42 21.94
C ASP A 511 -10.80 20.45 21.61
N VAL A 512 -10.39 21.27 22.58
CA VAL A 512 -9.44 22.38 22.40
C VAL A 512 -8.26 22.22 23.35
N SER A 513 -7.03 22.32 22.80
CA SER A 513 -5.80 22.15 23.57
C SER A 513 -5.62 23.20 24.67
N ALA A 514 -4.77 22.88 25.66
CA ALA A 514 -4.46 23.76 26.78
C ALA A 514 -3.89 25.13 26.35
N ASP A 515 -3.16 25.19 25.24
CA ASP A 515 -2.61 26.41 24.63
C ASP A 515 -3.54 27.08 23.61
N GLY A 516 -4.72 26.49 23.34
CA GLY A 516 -5.72 26.99 22.41
C GLY A 516 -5.36 26.90 20.91
N LYS A 517 -4.18 26.36 20.54
CA LYS A 517 -3.70 26.33 19.15
C LYS A 517 -4.25 25.16 18.33
N LYS A 518 -4.68 24.09 19.00
CA LYS A 518 -5.28 22.90 18.38
C LYS A 518 -6.75 22.83 18.77
N GLN A 519 -7.62 22.65 17.79
CA GLN A 519 -9.03 22.32 18.02
C GLN A 519 -9.46 21.21 17.06
N VAL A 520 -10.20 20.23 17.58
CA VAL A 520 -10.71 19.08 16.83
C VAL A 520 -12.22 19.00 17.06
N LEU A 521 -12.99 18.84 15.97
CA LEU A 521 -14.41 18.51 16.02
C LEU A 521 -14.53 16.98 15.90
N PRO A 522 -14.90 16.24 16.96
CA PRO A 522 -14.90 14.78 16.91
C PRO A 522 -15.88 14.25 15.86
N ALA A 523 -15.42 13.30 15.05
CA ALA A 523 -16.12 12.75 13.89
C ALA A 523 -16.62 13.78 12.84
N GLN A 524 -16.18 15.05 12.92
CA GLN A 524 -16.66 16.19 12.11
C GLN A 524 -18.20 16.41 12.14
N LEU A 525 -18.92 15.84 13.11
CA LEU A 525 -20.38 15.87 13.16
C LEU A 525 -20.94 17.18 13.75
N VAL A 526 -22.20 17.47 13.39
CA VAL A 526 -22.93 18.67 13.83
C VAL A 526 -24.42 18.38 14.02
N SER A 527 -25.02 18.91 15.10
CA SER A 527 -26.47 18.82 15.36
C SER A 527 -27.17 20.11 14.90
N PRO A 528 -28.00 20.08 13.84
CA PRO A 528 -28.87 21.21 13.51
C PRO A 528 -30.03 21.34 14.50
N VAL A 529 -30.45 22.56 14.78
CA VAL A 529 -31.52 22.91 15.72
C VAL A 529 -32.36 24.07 15.16
N ARG A 530 -33.69 23.94 15.13
CA ARG A 530 -34.64 24.96 14.65
C ARG A 530 -35.50 25.49 15.80
N VAL A 531 -35.22 26.71 16.23
CA VAL A 531 -35.96 27.37 17.32
C VAL A 531 -36.99 28.34 16.76
N THR A 532 -38.27 27.97 16.78
CA THR A 532 -39.41 28.85 16.43
C THR A 532 -39.91 29.62 17.65
N GLY A 533 -40.57 30.77 17.45
CA GLY A 533 -41.09 31.60 18.55
C GLY A 533 -40.00 32.31 19.37
N ALA A 534 -38.78 32.40 18.85
CA ALA A 534 -37.59 32.87 19.57
C ALA A 534 -37.49 34.41 19.69
N ARG A 535 -38.57 35.18 19.54
CA ARG A 535 -38.47 36.65 19.45
C ARG A 535 -38.12 37.32 20.78
N GLU A 536 -38.80 36.90 21.84
CA GLU A 536 -38.58 37.38 23.21
C GLU A 536 -37.52 36.54 23.96
N GLY A 537 -37.24 35.34 23.44
CA GLY A 537 -36.31 34.36 23.97
C GLY A 537 -37.00 33.03 24.26
N ARG A 538 -36.41 31.92 23.78
CA ARG A 538 -36.92 30.57 24.02
C ARG A 538 -35.81 29.66 24.52
N ARG A 539 -36.06 28.99 25.65
CA ARG A 539 -35.20 27.91 26.15
C ARG A 539 -35.40 26.66 25.32
N VAL A 540 -34.31 26.03 24.90
CA VAL A 540 -34.29 24.72 24.22
C VAL A 540 -33.22 23.82 24.82
N ALA A 541 -33.50 22.52 24.84
CA ALA A 541 -32.51 21.49 25.11
C ALA A 541 -31.86 21.06 23.80
N VAL A 542 -30.54 21.18 23.71
CA VAL A 542 -29.74 20.81 22.54
C VAL A 542 -29.03 19.50 22.82
N THR A 543 -29.30 18.50 21.99
CA THR A 543 -28.59 17.22 21.96
C THR A 543 -27.51 17.29 20.88
N LEU A 544 -26.26 17.16 21.29
CA LEU A 544 -25.09 17.22 20.41
C LEU A 544 -24.81 15.85 19.78
N PRO A 545 -24.00 15.78 18.72
CA PRO A 545 -23.67 14.53 18.06
C PRO A 545 -23.10 13.50 19.03
N ALA A 546 -23.49 12.24 18.86
CA ALA A 546 -22.93 11.13 19.61
C ALA A 546 -21.56 10.75 19.05
N VAL A 547 -20.57 10.60 19.93
CA VAL A 547 -19.18 10.27 19.58
C VAL A 547 -18.54 9.40 20.67
N ASP A 548 -17.41 8.75 20.39
CA ASP A 548 -16.56 8.10 21.40
C ASP A 548 -15.15 8.75 21.47
N HIS A 549 -15.11 10.03 21.87
CA HIS A 549 -13.93 10.88 21.78
C HIS A 549 -13.16 11.04 23.10
N GLN A 550 -11.83 11.01 23.05
CA GLN A 550 -10.96 11.19 24.22
C GLN A 550 -10.51 12.65 24.38
N VAL A 551 -11.08 13.35 25.36
CA VAL A 551 -10.58 14.67 25.76
C VAL A 551 -9.46 14.49 26.81
N ALA A 552 -8.34 15.17 26.59
CA ALA A 552 -7.16 15.08 27.44
C ALA A 552 -7.26 15.96 28.70
N LYS A 553 -6.40 15.69 29.70
CA LYS A 553 -6.25 16.58 30.87
C LYS A 553 -5.70 17.94 30.41
N GLY A 554 -6.26 19.03 30.92
CA GLY A 554 -5.86 20.40 30.59
C GLY A 554 -6.49 20.96 29.31
N HIS A 555 -7.11 20.12 28.48
CA HIS A 555 -7.93 20.58 27.36
C HIS A 555 -9.24 21.21 27.85
N ARG A 556 -9.98 21.85 26.93
CA ARG A 556 -11.30 22.45 27.17
C ARG A 556 -12.31 21.86 26.21
N LEU A 557 -13.56 21.75 26.66
CA LEU A 557 -14.69 21.58 25.76
C LEU A 557 -15.14 22.97 25.31
N ARG A 558 -15.33 23.16 24.01
CA ARG A 558 -15.87 24.39 23.42
C ARG A 558 -17.19 24.07 22.74
N LEU A 559 -18.30 24.52 23.33
CA LEU A 559 -19.60 24.53 22.67
C LEU A 559 -19.62 25.65 21.63
N VAL A 560 -19.94 25.32 20.37
CA VAL A 560 -20.21 26.31 19.32
C VAL A 560 -21.64 26.16 18.82
N LEU A 561 -22.27 27.30 18.56
CA LEU A 561 -23.56 27.41 17.90
C LEU A 561 -23.41 28.39 16.73
N SER A 562 -23.23 27.88 15.51
CA SER A 562 -23.13 28.70 14.29
C SER A 562 -24.50 28.91 13.65
N ALA A 563 -24.67 30.03 12.95
CA ALA A 563 -25.88 30.34 12.17
C ALA A 563 -25.93 29.63 10.81
N THR A 564 -24.77 29.19 10.30
CA THR A 564 -24.61 28.59 8.98
C THR A 564 -23.84 27.26 9.03
N ASP A 565 -24.05 26.40 8.05
CA ASP A 565 -23.27 25.17 7.80
C ASP A 565 -23.35 24.76 6.31
N LEU A 566 -22.26 24.22 5.76
CA LEU A 566 -22.17 23.81 4.36
C LEU A 566 -23.08 22.61 4.04
N GLY A 567 -23.23 21.66 4.97
CA GLY A 567 -24.03 20.45 4.77
C GLY A 567 -25.54 20.69 4.74
N TYR A 568 -26.00 21.82 5.29
CA TYR A 568 -27.41 22.09 5.60
C TYR A 568 -27.93 23.41 5.02
N ALA A 569 -29.24 23.52 4.84
CA ALA A 569 -29.89 24.77 4.44
C ALA A 569 -29.99 25.73 5.64
N SER A 570 -29.22 26.81 5.57
CA SER A 570 -29.34 27.96 6.46
C SER A 570 -30.40 28.93 5.90
N PRO A 571 -31.11 29.73 6.73
CA PRO A 571 -32.13 30.65 6.24
C PRO A 571 -31.54 31.68 5.27
N ALA A 572 -32.22 31.96 4.15
CA ALA A 572 -31.75 32.97 3.20
C ALA A 572 -31.96 34.42 3.70
N ALA A 573 -32.94 34.63 4.58
CA ALA A 573 -33.19 35.93 5.20
C ALA A 573 -32.15 36.23 6.29
N PRO A 574 -31.51 37.41 6.29
CA PRO A 574 -30.58 37.79 7.35
C PRO A 574 -31.31 37.90 8.69
N ALA A 575 -30.64 37.49 9.77
CA ALA A 575 -31.19 37.52 11.11
C ALA A 575 -30.09 37.75 12.15
N THR A 576 -30.42 38.39 13.26
CA THR A 576 -29.53 38.52 14.41
C THR A 576 -29.98 37.50 15.45
N TYR A 577 -29.07 36.62 15.85
CA TYR A 577 -29.27 35.65 16.91
C TYR A 577 -28.53 36.08 18.16
N SER A 578 -29.11 35.82 19.32
CA SER A 578 -28.40 35.90 20.61
C SER A 578 -28.64 34.62 21.39
N VAL A 579 -27.58 34.04 21.93
CA VAL A 579 -27.64 32.75 22.63
C VAL A 579 -26.87 32.80 23.94
N THR A 580 -27.43 32.14 24.96
CA THR A 580 -26.85 32.04 26.31
C THR A 580 -26.98 30.61 26.85
N PRO A 581 -25.92 29.98 27.40
CA PRO A 581 -26.02 28.71 28.11
C PRO A 581 -26.85 28.85 29.40
N ALA A 582 -28.02 28.21 29.43
CA ALA A 582 -28.87 28.17 30.62
C ALA A 582 -28.35 27.15 31.66
N GLY A 583 -27.77 26.05 31.19
CA GLY A 583 -27.24 24.95 32.01
C GLY A 583 -25.76 24.67 31.82
N ALA A 584 -25.26 23.66 32.54
CA ALA A 584 -23.96 23.05 32.27
C ALA A 584 -24.01 22.20 30.99
N LEU A 585 -22.87 22.07 30.30
CA LEU A 585 -22.68 21.03 29.29
C LEU A 585 -22.58 19.68 30.00
N THR A 586 -23.55 18.80 29.78
CA THR A 586 -23.58 17.45 30.34
C THR A 586 -22.98 16.49 29.32
N VAL A 587 -21.94 15.77 29.74
CA VAL A 587 -21.14 14.89 28.89
C VAL A 587 -21.27 13.46 29.40
N PRO A 588 -21.88 12.54 28.64
CA PRO A 588 -21.90 11.13 29.00
C PRO A 588 -20.51 10.50 28.81
N SER A 589 -20.10 9.66 29.76
CA SER A 589 -18.96 8.76 29.64
C SER A 589 -19.35 7.36 30.11
N LEU A 590 -18.83 6.32 29.45
CA LEU A 590 -18.97 4.95 29.94
C LEU A 590 -17.79 4.59 30.84
N PRO A 591 -17.97 3.69 31.82
CA PRO A 591 -16.86 3.04 32.51
C PRO A 591 -15.87 2.50 31.48
N GLN A 592 -14.57 2.61 31.79
CA GLN A 592 -13.52 2.13 30.89
C GLN A 592 -13.56 0.60 30.82
N ALA A 593 -14.39 0.08 29.90
CA ALA A 593 -14.48 -1.34 29.60
C ALA A 593 -13.06 -1.88 29.38
N ALA A 594 -12.75 -2.99 30.04
CA ALA A 594 -11.41 -3.56 30.01
C ALA A 594 -11.02 -3.85 28.55
N SER A 595 -10.11 -3.06 28.01
CA SER A 595 -9.55 -3.25 26.68
C SER A 595 -8.71 -4.51 26.73
N SER A 596 -9.33 -5.66 26.47
CA SER A 596 -8.65 -6.94 26.28
C SER A 596 -7.52 -6.69 25.29
N PRO A 597 -6.24 -6.85 25.69
CA PRO A 597 -5.14 -6.67 24.77
C PRO A 597 -5.38 -7.58 23.57
N ALA A 598 -5.28 -7.05 22.35
CA ALA A 598 -5.32 -7.89 21.17
C ALA A 598 -4.28 -9.01 21.36
N PRO A 599 -4.68 -10.29 21.34
CA PRO A 599 -3.81 -11.38 21.74
C PRO A 599 -2.54 -11.29 20.90
N LEU A 600 -1.39 -11.19 21.58
CA LEU A 600 -0.10 -10.99 20.92
C LEU A 600 0.01 -12.05 19.81
N PRO A 601 0.15 -11.64 18.52
CA PRO A 601 0.10 -12.57 17.40
C PRO A 601 1.04 -13.74 17.65
N VAL A 602 0.67 -14.95 17.19
CA VAL A 602 1.40 -16.17 17.57
C VAL A 602 2.90 -16.06 17.24
N TRP A 603 3.29 -15.30 16.20
CA TRP A 603 4.68 -14.98 15.89
C TRP A 603 5.46 -14.23 16.99
N VAL A 604 4.83 -13.47 17.88
CA VAL A 604 5.48 -12.80 19.02
C VAL A 604 6.09 -13.82 19.99
N TRP A 605 5.48 -15.00 20.11
CA TRP A 605 5.99 -16.11 20.92
C TRP A 605 6.71 -17.17 20.07
N ALA A 606 6.24 -17.41 18.85
CA ALA A 606 6.80 -18.39 17.94
C ALA A 606 8.11 -17.95 17.29
N LEU A 607 8.39 -16.65 17.10
CA LEU A 607 9.70 -16.19 16.61
C LEU A 607 10.80 -16.32 17.69
N PRO A 608 10.60 -15.95 18.97
CA PRO A 608 11.53 -16.29 20.04
C PRO A 608 11.68 -17.81 20.24
N ALA A 609 10.59 -18.58 20.18
CA ALA A 609 10.66 -20.03 20.32
C ALA A 609 11.38 -20.71 19.14
N ALA A 610 11.06 -20.34 17.90
CA ALA A 610 11.75 -20.81 16.70
C ALA A 610 13.21 -20.33 16.67
N GLY A 611 13.49 -19.11 17.14
CA GLY A 611 14.84 -18.58 17.31
C GLY A 611 15.65 -19.36 18.35
N ALA A 612 15.04 -19.75 19.47
CA ALA A 612 15.67 -20.60 20.48
C ALA A 612 15.89 -22.04 19.98
N VAL A 613 14.93 -22.63 19.26
CA VAL A 613 15.08 -23.95 18.63
C VAL A 613 16.14 -23.89 17.52
N LEU A 614 16.17 -22.84 16.70
CA LEU A 614 17.17 -22.62 15.67
C LEU A 614 18.56 -22.40 16.28
N ALA A 615 18.68 -21.64 17.38
CA ALA A 615 19.93 -21.49 18.12
C ALA A 615 20.40 -22.82 18.71
N LEU A 616 19.50 -23.63 19.28
CA LEU A 616 19.80 -24.96 19.80
C LEU A 616 20.27 -25.90 18.67
N LEU A 617 19.59 -25.89 17.51
CA LEU A 617 19.98 -26.64 16.32
C LEU A 617 21.34 -26.17 15.77
N LEU A 618 21.59 -24.86 15.69
CA LEU A 618 22.87 -24.30 15.24
C LEU A 618 24.02 -24.66 16.19
N LEU A 619 23.77 -24.68 17.51
CA LEU A 619 24.74 -25.14 18.51
C LEU A 619 25.04 -26.64 18.36
N LEU A 620 24.03 -27.46 18.07
CA LEU A 620 24.18 -28.91 17.84
C LEU A 620 24.80 -29.26 16.47
N VAL A 621 24.61 -28.41 15.46
CA VAL A 621 25.08 -28.61 14.07
C VAL A 621 26.48 -28.01 13.83
N ARG A 622 27.08 -27.29 14.79
CA ARG A 622 28.39 -26.62 14.65
C ARG A 622 29.60 -27.57 14.61
N ARG A 623 29.68 -28.40 13.56
CA ARG A 623 30.95 -28.95 13.05
C ARG A 623 31.58 -27.94 12.08
N ARG A 624 32.92 -28.00 11.97
CA ARG A 624 33.75 -26.97 11.34
C ARG A 624 33.71 -27.00 9.80
N THR A 625 33.03 -26.02 9.21
CA THR A 625 33.29 -25.38 7.90
C THR A 625 32.60 -24.00 7.96
N ASP A 626 33.17 -22.89 7.50
CA ASP A 626 34.39 -22.72 6.71
C ASP A 626 35.52 -22.05 7.51
N ALA A 627 36.77 -22.40 7.17
CA ALA A 627 37.92 -21.56 7.49
C ALA A 627 38.12 -20.57 6.34
N THR A 628 38.39 -19.29 6.64
CA THR A 628 38.87 -18.34 5.63
C THR A 628 40.09 -18.95 4.93
N PRO A 629 40.12 -19.09 3.59
CA PRO A 629 41.33 -19.51 2.89
C PRO A 629 42.47 -18.54 3.27
N PRO A 630 43.65 -19.04 3.65
CA PRO A 630 44.75 -18.16 4.01
C PRO A 630 45.10 -17.22 2.85
N PRO A 631 45.63 -16.01 3.15
CA PRO A 631 46.28 -15.19 2.14
C PRO A 631 47.35 -16.01 1.43
N ASP A 632 47.38 -15.90 0.11
CA ASP A 632 48.33 -16.59 -0.75
C ASP A 632 49.64 -15.80 -0.76
N PRO A 633 50.74 -16.27 -0.15
CA PRO A 633 51.95 -15.47 0.05
C PRO A 633 52.62 -15.15 -1.30
N ASP A 634 52.57 -16.08 -2.24
CA ASP A 634 53.17 -15.96 -3.58
C ASP A 634 52.42 -14.93 -4.46
N LEU A 635 51.26 -14.46 -4.00
CA LEU A 635 50.45 -13.42 -4.64
C LEU A 635 50.33 -12.14 -3.79
N ALA A 636 51.09 -12.00 -2.70
CA ALA A 636 51.02 -10.84 -1.80
C ALA A 636 51.33 -9.51 -2.52
N ASP A 637 52.28 -9.51 -3.46
CA ASP A 637 52.65 -8.37 -4.29
C ASP A 637 51.90 -8.28 -5.64
N VAL A 638 50.88 -9.11 -5.84
CA VAL A 638 50.03 -9.10 -7.05
C VAL A 638 48.73 -8.33 -6.76
N PRO A 639 48.54 -7.12 -7.33
CA PRO A 639 47.33 -6.33 -7.12
C PRO A 639 46.04 -7.06 -7.46
N LEU A 640 46.00 -7.81 -8.57
CA LEU A 640 44.82 -8.57 -8.97
C LEU A 640 45.19 -9.85 -9.72
N ARG A 641 44.61 -10.97 -9.28
CA ARG A 641 44.65 -12.27 -9.96
C ARG A 641 43.23 -12.82 -10.07
N ILE A 642 42.79 -13.08 -11.29
CA ILE A 642 41.51 -13.73 -11.59
C ILE A 642 41.79 -15.13 -12.16
N THR A 643 41.04 -16.14 -11.72
CA THR A 643 41.17 -17.53 -12.18
C THR A 643 39.81 -18.19 -12.38
N GLY A 644 39.53 -18.64 -13.61
CA GLY A 644 38.37 -19.46 -13.99
C GLY A 644 37.01 -18.80 -13.77
N LEU A 645 36.95 -17.47 -13.75
CA LEU A 645 35.80 -16.72 -13.23
C LEU A 645 34.55 -16.89 -14.11
N GLY A 646 33.41 -17.21 -13.50
CA GLY A 646 32.16 -17.47 -14.20
C GLY A 646 30.92 -16.91 -13.47
N LYS A 647 29.95 -16.40 -14.24
CA LYS A 647 28.67 -15.88 -13.74
C LYS A 647 27.48 -16.11 -14.68
N LYS A 648 26.36 -16.53 -14.10
CA LYS A 648 25.01 -16.67 -14.70
C LYS A 648 24.02 -15.79 -13.95
N TYR A 649 22.92 -15.37 -14.60
CA TYR A 649 21.84 -14.62 -13.96
C TYR A 649 20.50 -15.34 -14.13
N ALA A 650 19.73 -15.46 -13.05
CA ALA A 650 18.56 -16.35 -12.97
C ALA A 650 17.38 -16.05 -13.93
N ARG A 651 17.39 -14.90 -14.62
CA ARG A 651 16.38 -14.55 -15.66
C ARG A 651 16.81 -14.91 -17.09
N GLY A 652 18.01 -15.45 -17.27
CA GLY A 652 18.53 -15.92 -18.56
C GLY A 652 19.12 -17.31 -18.43
N ALA A 653 18.30 -18.34 -18.63
CA ALA A 653 18.79 -19.71 -18.74
C ALA A 653 19.83 -19.81 -19.87
N ASP A 654 20.87 -20.63 -19.64
CA ASP A 654 21.98 -20.94 -20.55
C ASP A 654 22.90 -19.82 -21.06
N ARG A 655 22.57 -18.52 -20.90
CA ARG A 655 23.50 -17.42 -21.22
C ARG A 655 24.36 -17.02 -20.02
N TRP A 656 25.65 -17.34 -20.10
CA TRP A 656 26.70 -16.80 -19.24
C TRP A 656 26.90 -15.30 -19.47
N ALA A 657 27.20 -14.55 -18.41
CA ALA A 657 27.60 -13.13 -18.48
C ALA A 657 29.12 -12.94 -18.42
N VAL A 658 29.80 -13.83 -17.69
CA VAL A 658 31.26 -14.04 -17.71
C VAL A 658 31.49 -15.55 -17.63
N ARG A 659 32.49 -16.10 -18.32
CA ARG A 659 32.84 -17.53 -18.28
C ARG A 659 34.32 -17.74 -18.56
N ASP A 660 34.99 -18.48 -17.67
CA ASP A 660 36.38 -18.90 -17.78
C ASP A 660 37.37 -17.73 -17.97
N LEU A 661 37.09 -16.60 -17.31
CA LEU A 661 37.95 -15.42 -17.35
C LEU A 661 39.12 -15.60 -16.37
N SER A 662 40.35 -15.52 -16.89
CA SER A 662 41.58 -15.68 -16.10
C SER A 662 42.65 -14.69 -16.57
N PHE A 663 43.16 -13.82 -15.69
CA PHE A 663 44.30 -12.93 -15.97
C PHE A 663 44.97 -12.43 -14.67
N THR A 664 46.11 -11.76 -14.81
CA THR A 664 46.85 -11.08 -13.73
C THR A 664 47.02 -9.61 -14.07
N VAL A 665 47.04 -8.75 -13.06
CA VAL A 665 47.48 -7.35 -13.16
C VAL A 665 48.65 -7.13 -12.21
N GLY A 666 49.73 -6.55 -12.74
CA GLY A 666 50.95 -6.20 -12.00
C GLY A 666 50.86 -4.84 -11.30
N ARG A 667 51.79 -4.60 -10.37
CA ARG A 667 51.97 -3.32 -9.68
C ARG A 667 52.38 -2.23 -10.69
N GLY A 668 51.79 -1.03 -10.59
CA GLY A 668 52.11 0.11 -11.47
C GLY A 668 51.52 0.03 -12.88
N GLN A 669 50.73 -0.99 -13.22
CA GLN A 669 50.07 -1.09 -14.51
C GLN A 669 48.80 -0.22 -14.58
N VAL A 670 48.57 0.37 -15.77
CA VAL A 670 47.22 0.80 -16.19
C VAL A 670 46.69 -0.27 -17.14
N LEU A 671 45.64 -0.97 -16.72
CA LEU A 671 45.04 -2.09 -17.46
C LEU A 671 43.73 -1.67 -18.13
N GLY A 672 43.67 -1.74 -19.46
CA GLY A 672 42.47 -1.52 -20.24
C GLY A 672 41.64 -2.79 -20.38
N LEU A 673 40.53 -2.88 -19.66
CA LEU A 673 39.51 -3.90 -19.87
C LEU A 673 38.63 -3.47 -21.06
N LEU A 674 38.89 -4.06 -22.21
CA LEU A 674 38.41 -3.63 -23.52
C LEU A 674 37.41 -4.64 -24.09
N GLY A 675 36.36 -4.17 -24.76
CA GLY A 675 35.38 -5.05 -25.40
C GLY A 675 34.02 -4.36 -25.64
N PRO A 676 33.19 -4.92 -26.55
CA PRO A 676 31.90 -4.34 -26.91
C PRO A 676 30.90 -4.34 -25.74
N ASN A 677 29.84 -3.53 -25.88
CA ASN A 677 28.76 -3.49 -24.90
C ASN A 677 28.10 -4.87 -24.73
N GLY A 678 28.08 -5.37 -23.50
CA GLY A 678 27.65 -6.73 -23.18
C GLY A 678 28.75 -7.79 -23.10
N ALA A 679 30.02 -7.46 -23.36
CA ALA A 679 31.16 -8.39 -23.27
C ALA A 679 31.48 -8.89 -21.85
N GLY A 680 30.85 -8.34 -20.81
CA GLY A 680 30.96 -8.79 -19.42
C GLY A 680 31.65 -7.81 -18.44
N LYS A 681 32.29 -6.74 -18.96
CA LYS A 681 33.18 -5.81 -18.22
C LYS A 681 32.68 -5.40 -16.83
N THR A 682 31.55 -4.67 -16.74
CA THR A 682 30.91 -4.26 -15.47
C THR A 682 30.54 -5.44 -14.56
N THR A 683 30.19 -6.61 -15.11
CA THR A 683 29.93 -7.82 -14.29
C THR A 683 31.22 -8.38 -13.69
N THR A 684 32.35 -8.34 -14.40
CA THR A 684 33.67 -8.62 -13.82
C THR A 684 33.99 -7.64 -12.69
N LEU A 685 33.88 -6.33 -12.91
CA LEU A 685 34.19 -5.32 -11.88
C LEU A 685 33.29 -5.45 -10.63
N ARG A 686 31.99 -5.71 -10.79
CA ARG A 686 31.07 -6.01 -9.67
C ARG A 686 31.50 -7.24 -8.86
N MET A 687 32.10 -8.25 -9.49
CA MET A 687 32.67 -9.41 -8.79
C MET A 687 33.99 -9.08 -8.09
N LEU A 688 34.85 -8.22 -8.66
CA LEU A 688 36.07 -7.73 -8.00
C LEU A 688 35.79 -6.98 -6.69
N LEU A 689 34.66 -6.27 -6.63
CA LEU A 689 34.20 -5.53 -5.45
C LEU A 689 33.39 -6.39 -4.46
N GLY A 690 33.15 -7.67 -4.78
CA GLY A 690 32.29 -8.54 -3.98
C GLY A 690 30.80 -8.16 -3.98
N LEU A 691 30.36 -7.23 -4.84
CA LEU A 691 28.96 -6.83 -5.00
C LEU A 691 28.12 -7.94 -5.66
N VAL A 692 28.75 -8.78 -6.48
CA VAL A 692 28.18 -9.99 -7.06
C VAL A 692 29.08 -11.17 -6.70
N THR A 693 28.51 -12.24 -6.14
CA THR A 693 29.24 -13.49 -5.90
C THR A 693 29.40 -14.25 -7.22
N PRO A 694 30.62 -14.68 -7.62
CA PRO A 694 30.80 -15.56 -8.77
C PRO A 694 30.15 -16.93 -8.55
N ASP A 695 29.77 -17.59 -9.65
CA ASP A 695 29.24 -18.97 -9.60
C ASP A 695 30.35 -20.02 -9.79
N GLU A 696 31.42 -19.66 -10.51
CA GLU A 696 32.62 -20.47 -10.75
C GLU A 696 33.88 -19.59 -10.68
N GLY A 697 35.02 -20.21 -10.37
CA GLY A 697 36.33 -19.54 -10.27
C GLY A 697 36.52 -18.71 -9.00
N GLY A 698 37.46 -17.77 -9.06
CA GLY A 698 37.82 -16.92 -7.92
C GLY A 698 38.67 -15.71 -8.30
N ILE A 699 38.74 -14.77 -7.35
CA ILE A 699 39.48 -13.51 -7.44
C ILE A 699 40.34 -13.38 -6.19
N ARG A 700 41.63 -13.05 -6.36
CA ARG A 700 42.52 -12.63 -5.27
C ARG A 700 43.07 -11.23 -5.55
N VAL A 701 43.18 -10.44 -4.49
CA VAL A 701 43.77 -9.09 -4.47
C VAL A 701 44.82 -9.09 -3.36
N PHE A 702 46.09 -8.81 -3.67
CA PHE A 702 47.23 -8.94 -2.74
C PHE A 702 47.21 -10.25 -1.94
N GLY A 703 47.05 -11.38 -2.65
CA GLY A 703 46.92 -12.73 -2.08
C GLY A 703 45.60 -13.05 -1.38
N HIS A 704 44.78 -12.07 -1.01
CA HIS A 704 43.54 -12.26 -0.26
C HIS A 704 42.36 -12.57 -1.17
N ALA A 705 41.57 -13.60 -0.85
CA ALA A 705 40.37 -13.96 -1.62
C ALA A 705 39.25 -12.92 -1.45
N ILE A 706 38.69 -12.44 -2.56
CA ILE A 706 37.56 -11.50 -2.57
C ILE A 706 36.25 -12.21 -2.22
N ARG A 707 35.49 -11.56 -1.33
CA ARG A 707 34.12 -11.90 -0.93
C ARG A 707 33.44 -10.63 -0.37
N PRO A 708 32.10 -10.61 -0.20
CA PRO A 708 31.44 -9.55 0.56
C PRO A 708 32.13 -9.32 1.92
N GLY A 709 32.46 -8.06 2.23
CA GLY A 709 33.15 -7.67 3.46
C GLY A 709 34.53 -8.32 3.65
N ALA A 710 35.29 -8.54 2.57
CA ALA A 710 36.70 -8.92 2.68
C ALA A 710 37.55 -7.70 3.13
N PRO A 711 38.38 -7.79 4.18
CA PRO A 711 39.15 -6.63 4.67
C PRO A 711 40.05 -5.97 3.62
N VAL A 712 40.57 -6.74 2.66
CA VAL A 712 41.43 -6.23 1.57
C VAL A 712 40.73 -5.20 0.67
N LEU A 713 39.39 -5.13 0.67
CA LEU A 713 38.64 -4.11 -0.06
C LEU A 713 38.94 -2.68 0.44
N SER A 714 39.49 -2.49 1.65
CA SER A 714 39.96 -1.17 2.09
C SER A 714 41.17 -0.63 1.29
N ARG A 715 41.84 -1.50 0.53
CA ARG A 715 42.95 -1.20 -0.39
C ARG A 715 42.50 -1.09 -1.85
N VAL A 716 41.18 -1.12 -2.10
CA VAL A 716 40.58 -1.06 -3.46
C VAL A 716 39.69 0.17 -3.59
N GLY A 717 40.06 1.07 -4.50
CA GLY A 717 39.25 2.21 -4.92
C GLY A 717 38.30 1.81 -6.03
N ALA A 718 37.10 2.40 -6.06
CA ALA A 718 36.04 1.94 -6.95
C ALA A 718 35.17 3.09 -7.49
N PHE A 719 35.04 3.13 -8.82
CA PHE A 719 34.02 3.89 -9.54
C PHE A 719 33.29 2.94 -10.50
N VAL A 720 32.06 2.55 -10.15
CA VAL A 720 31.22 1.62 -10.91
C VAL A 720 29.77 2.12 -10.83
N GLU A 721 29.00 2.00 -11.92
CA GLU A 721 27.59 2.43 -12.03
C GLU A 721 27.29 3.95 -11.93
N GLY A 722 28.32 4.80 -11.90
CA GLY A 722 28.18 6.25 -11.96
C GLY A 722 27.97 6.93 -10.58
N PRO A 723 28.13 8.26 -10.49
CA PRO A 723 28.26 8.93 -9.20
C PRO A 723 26.92 9.32 -8.55
N GLY A 724 26.53 8.59 -7.50
CA GLY A 724 25.35 8.86 -6.66
C GLY A 724 25.50 10.01 -5.65
N PHE A 725 25.93 11.20 -6.09
CA PHE A 725 26.12 12.36 -5.20
C PHE A 725 24.82 13.03 -4.74
N LEU A 726 24.83 13.60 -3.53
CA LEU A 726 23.78 14.47 -3.00
C LEU A 726 23.90 15.87 -3.66
N PRO A 727 22.96 16.25 -4.55
CA PRO A 727 23.16 17.38 -5.47
C PRO A 727 23.07 18.76 -4.81
N HIS A 728 22.49 18.83 -3.60
CA HIS A 728 22.34 20.06 -2.83
C HIS A 728 23.55 20.35 -1.90
N LEU A 729 24.46 19.38 -1.72
CA LEU A 729 25.69 19.55 -0.93
C LEU A 729 26.87 19.90 -1.82
N SER A 730 27.93 20.47 -1.24
CA SER A 730 29.18 20.74 -1.95
C SER A 730 29.94 19.45 -2.29
N GLY A 731 30.87 19.51 -3.24
CA GLY A 731 31.74 18.38 -3.56
C GLY A 731 32.51 17.89 -2.34
N ARG A 732 33.15 18.82 -1.62
CA ARG A 732 33.88 18.56 -0.36
C ARG A 732 33.01 17.86 0.68
N ARG A 733 31.74 18.27 0.86
CA ARG A 733 30.82 17.66 1.83
C ARG A 733 30.27 16.29 1.38
N ASN A 734 30.21 16.00 0.08
CA ASN A 734 29.89 14.65 -0.40
C ASN A 734 31.00 13.64 -0.03
N LEU A 735 32.28 14.00 -0.25
CA LEU A 735 33.43 13.14 0.09
C LEU A 735 33.54 12.86 1.59
N ASP A 736 33.36 13.89 2.42
CA ASP A 736 33.33 13.80 3.87
C ASP A 736 32.26 12.82 4.40
N LEU A 737 31.03 12.92 3.87
CA LEU A 737 29.93 12.02 4.25
C LEU A 737 30.15 10.60 3.73
N TYR A 738 30.70 10.43 2.53
CA TYR A 738 31.07 9.12 1.98
C TYR A 738 32.13 8.44 2.87
N TRP A 739 33.20 9.17 3.25
CA TRP A 739 34.23 8.61 4.12
C TRP A 739 33.67 8.19 5.48
N LYS A 740 32.87 9.06 6.11
CA LYS A 740 32.25 8.78 7.42
C LYS A 740 31.29 7.59 7.37
N ALA A 741 30.67 7.30 6.22
CA ALA A 741 29.87 6.08 6.03
C ALA A 741 30.70 4.78 5.97
N THR A 742 32.02 4.84 5.73
CA THR A 742 32.89 3.65 5.75
C THR A 742 33.26 3.18 7.15
N GLY A 743 33.10 4.04 8.17
CA GLY A 743 33.55 3.77 9.55
C GLY A 743 35.07 3.76 9.76
N ARG A 744 35.87 4.15 8.75
CA ARG A 744 37.33 4.28 8.84
C ARG A 744 37.75 5.54 9.63
N PRO A 745 38.96 5.57 10.23
CA PRO A 745 39.51 6.78 10.84
C PRO A 745 39.57 7.96 9.86
N GLU A 746 39.36 9.18 10.35
CA GLU A 746 39.37 10.40 9.53
C GLU A 746 40.78 10.76 9.03
N ALA A 747 41.84 10.37 9.76
CA ALA A 747 43.23 10.53 9.35
C ALA A 747 43.58 9.70 8.09
N ASP A 748 42.98 8.52 7.93
CA ASP A 748 43.23 7.59 6.83
C ASP A 748 42.57 8.03 5.51
N ALA A 749 41.91 9.20 5.47
CA ALA A 749 41.05 9.63 4.36
C ALA A 749 41.80 10.23 3.17
N HIS A 750 42.96 10.87 3.40
CA HIS A 750 43.77 11.56 2.38
C HIS A 750 42.96 12.52 1.46
N ILE A 751 41.98 13.23 2.04
CA ILE A 751 41.00 14.01 1.26
C ILE A 751 41.67 15.09 0.41
N GLU A 752 42.58 15.92 0.95
CA GLU A 752 43.20 16.98 0.15
C GLU A 752 44.11 16.43 -0.97
N GLU A 753 44.81 15.32 -0.74
CA GLU A 753 45.68 14.66 -1.72
C GLU A 753 44.84 14.07 -2.88
N ALA A 754 43.72 13.42 -2.57
CA ALA A 754 42.76 12.95 -3.58
C ALA A 754 42.06 14.11 -4.33
N LEU A 755 41.91 15.28 -3.70
CA LEU A 755 41.31 16.48 -4.31
C LEU A 755 42.28 17.25 -5.20
N GLU A 756 43.57 17.27 -4.85
CA GLU A 756 44.67 17.81 -5.67
C GLU A 756 44.83 16.97 -6.94
N ILE A 757 44.95 15.65 -6.80
CA ILE A 757 45.03 14.69 -7.91
C ILE A 757 43.81 14.80 -8.83
N ALA A 758 42.60 14.98 -8.28
CA ALA A 758 41.38 15.13 -9.07
C ALA A 758 41.19 16.51 -9.74
N GLY A 759 42.06 17.50 -9.47
CA GLY A 759 42.10 18.77 -10.20
C GLY A 759 40.78 19.55 -10.25
N LEU A 760 40.10 19.73 -9.11
CA LEU A 760 38.79 20.40 -9.05
C LEU A 760 38.82 21.86 -8.54
N GLY A 761 39.83 22.26 -7.77
CA GLY A 761 40.00 23.64 -7.28
C GLY A 761 38.76 24.24 -6.59
N GLU A 762 38.48 25.52 -6.83
CA GLU A 762 37.31 26.25 -6.29
C GLU A 762 35.93 25.70 -6.71
N ALA A 763 35.85 24.62 -7.49
CA ALA A 763 34.59 23.89 -7.67
C ALA A 763 34.09 23.27 -6.36
N LEU A 764 35.01 22.84 -5.49
CA LEU A 764 34.74 21.88 -4.41
C LEU A 764 33.74 22.34 -3.35
N ASP A 765 33.64 23.65 -3.13
CA ASP A 765 32.72 24.25 -2.16
C ASP A 765 31.38 24.67 -2.77
N ARG A 766 31.23 24.57 -4.11
CA ARG A 766 29.96 24.77 -4.82
C ARG A 766 29.12 23.48 -4.80
N ALA A 767 27.79 23.64 -4.79
CA ALA A 767 26.86 22.51 -4.74
C ALA A 767 26.91 21.65 -6.01
N VAL A 768 26.92 20.32 -5.87
CA VAL A 768 27.16 19.38 -6.99
C VAL A 768 26.12 19.51 -8.12
N ARG A 769 24.91 20.05 -7.86
CA ARG A 769 23.93 20.41 -8.90
C ARG A 769 24.44 21.42 -9.95
N THR A 770 25.51 22.18 -9.69
CA THR A 770 26.11 23.13 -10.64
C THR A 770 27.33 22.57 -11.38
N TYR A 771 27.61 21.26 -11.25
CA TYR A 771 28.76 20.63 -11.88
C TYR A 771 28.44 20.14 -13.30
N SER A 772 29.39 20.33 -14.23
CA SER A 772 29.37 19.66 -15.54
C SER A 772 29.46 18.13 -15.42
N GLN A 773 29.40 17.42 -16.54
CA GLN A 773 29.62 15.97 -16.55
C GLN A 773 31.06 15.62 -16.14
N GLY A 774 32.07 16.26 -16.73
CA GLY A 774 33.48 16.09 -16.32
C GLY A 774 33.76 16.46 -14.87
N MET A 775 33.18 17.54 -14.35
CA MET A 775 33.32 17.88 -12.93
C MET A 775 32.74 16.80 -12.01
N ARG A 776 31.64 16.14 -12.42
CA ARG A 776 31.06 15.00 -11.68
C ARG A 776 31.92 13.74 -11.80
N GLN A 777 32.50 13.44 -12.97
CA GLN A 777 33.42 12.32 -13.12
C GLN A 777 34.72 12.54 -12.32
N ARG A 778 35.31 13.75 -12.32
CA ARG A 778 36.46 14.09 -11.47
C ARG A 778 36.14 13.96 -9.97
N LEU A 779 34.95 14.37 -9.53
CA LEU A 779 34.54 14.19 -8.13
C LEU A 779 34.33 12.71 -7.78
N ALA A 780 33.86 11.90 -8.74
CA ALA A 780 33.74 10.45 -8.60
C ALA A 780 35.11 9.76 -8.49
N LEU A 781 36.08 10.22 -9.29
CA LEU A 781 37.47 9.79 -9.22
C LEU A 781 38.10 10.16 -7.87
N ALA A 782 37.90 11.39 -7.38
CA ALA A 782 38.33 11.81 -6.05
C ALA A 782 37.74 10.89 -4.95
N GLN A 783 36.45 10.55 -5.04
CA GLN A 783 35.80 9.62 -4.10
C GLN A 783 36.42 8.22 -4.15
N ALA A 784 36.76 7.72 -5.35
CA ALA A 784 37.42 6.43 -5.53
C ALA A 784 38.89 6.41 -5.06
N MET A 785 39.54 7.58 -4.99
CA MET A 785 40.92 7.76 -4.51
C MET A 785 41.03 8.00 -2.99
N LEU A 786 39.92 8.13 -2.25
CA LEU A 786 39.95 8.34 -0.80
C LEU A 786 40.65 7.18 -0.07
N GLY A 787 41.62 7.51 0.79
CA GLY A 787 42.51 6.55 1.43
C GLY A 787 43.56 5.92 0.49
N LEU A 788 43.80 6.53 -0.66
CA LEU A 788 44.86 6.24 -1.65
C LEU A 788 45.10 4.75 -1.95
N PRO A 789 44.04 4.00 -2.31
CA PRO A 789 44.09 2.57 -2.50
C PRO A 789 45.13 2.13 -3.54
N ASP A 790 45.82 1.02 -3.24
CA ASP A 790 46.84 0.42 -4.11
C ASP A 790 46.30 -0.04 -5.47
N LEU A 791 45.00 -0.33 -5.55
CA LEU A 791 44.29 -0.76 -6.75
C LEU A 791 43.04 0.11 -6.96
N LEU A 792 42.93 0.77 -8.11
CA LEU A 792 41.81 1.63 -8.48
C LEU A 792 41.03 1.00 -9.65
N LEU A 793 39.72 0.77 -9.48
CA LEU A 793 38.84 0.16 -10.48
C LEU A 793 37.83 1.19 -11.02
N LEU A 794 37.83 1.43 -12.34
CA LEU A 794 37.02 2.46 -12.99
C LEU A 794 36.20 1.86 -14.15
N ASP A 795 34.86 1.96 -14.11
CA ASP A 795 33.95 1.49 -15.18
C ASP A 795 33.55 2.68 -16.08
N GLU A 796 34.04 2.70 -17.32
CA GLU A 796 33.77 3.72 -18.36
C GLU A 796 33.91 5.20 -17.89
N PRO A 797 35.01 5.62 -17.23
CA PRO A 797 35.12 6.93 -16.56
C PRO A 797 35.06 8.15 -17.51
N THR A 798 35.39 7.95 -18.78
CA THR A 798 35.41 8.95 -19.86
C THR A 798 34.08 9.10 -20.61
N ASN A 799 33.07 8.29 -20.27
CA ASN A 799 31.81 8.25 -21.01
C ASN A 799 31.05 9.59 -20.97
N GLY A 800 30.78 10.15 -22.15
CA GLY A 800 30.12 11.44 -22.33
C GLY A 800 30.95 12.66 -21.89
N LEU A 801 32.28 12.54 -21.87
CA LEU A 801 33.20 13.67 -21.76
C LEU A 801 33.57 14.23 -23.14
N ASP A 802 33.98 15.51 -23.19
CA ASP A 802 34.56 16.10 -24.40
C ASP A 802 36.07 15.76 -24.53
N PRO A 803 36.70 15.91 -25.72
CA PRO A 803 38.09 15.51 -25.92
C PRO A 803 39.11 16.16 -24.94
N PRO A 804 38.97 17.44 -24.54
CA PRO A 804 39.76 18.00 -23.44
C PRO A 804 39.55 17.24 -22.12
N GLN A 805 38.32 17.03 -21.67
CA GLN A 805 38.01 16.34 -20.42
C GLN A 805 38.48 14.87 -20.42
N ILE A 806 38.46 14.19 -21.57
CA ILE A 806 39.03 12.85 -21.75
C ILE A 806 40.54 12.86 -21.55
N ARG A 807 41.25 13.84 -22.15
CA ARG A 807 42.69 14.00 -22.00
C ARG A 807 43.08 14.29 -20.54
N GLU A 808 42.37 15.20 -19.87
CA GLU A 808 42.63 15.54 -18.47
C GLU A 808 42.37 14.33 -17.53
N MET A 809 41.27 13.59 -17.76
CA MET A 809 40.98 12.35 -17.02
C MET A 809 42.11 11.32 -17.16
N ARG A 810 42.64 11.15 -18.37
CA ARG A 810 43.80 10.29 -18.66
C ARG A 810 45.06 10.75 -17.93
N GLU A 811 45.40 12.04 -18.00
CA GLU A 811 46.59 12.58 -17.33
C GLU A 811 46.56 12.27 -15.83
N VAL A 812 45.39 12.36 -15.18
CA VAL A 812 45.20 11.98 -13.77
C VAL A 812 45.34 10.45 -13.55
N MET A 813 44.76 9.61 -14.41
CA MET A 813 44.91 8.15 -14.29
C MET A 813 46.38 7.69 -14.42
N ILE A 814 47.12 8.28 -15.36
CA ILE A 814 48.55 8.00 -15.56
C ILE A 814 49.37 8.49 -14.36
N ALA A 815 49.11 9.70 -13.86
CA ALA A 815 49.79 10.23 -12.68
C ALA A 815 49.56 9.37 -11.43
N TYR A 816 48.34 8.85 -11.23
CA TYR A 816 48.04 7.94 -10.14
C TYR A 816 48.81 6.61 -10.26
N ALA A 817 48.88 6.03 -11.47
CA ALA A 817 49.66 4.80 -11.69
C ALA A 817 51.17 5.02 -11.54
N ALA A 818 51.70 6.16 -11.97
CA ALA A 818 53.11 6.54 -11.83
C ALA A 818 53.57 6.61 -10.36
N SER A 819 52.64 6.76 -9.40
CA SER A 819 52.92 6.64 -7.96
C SER A 819 53.15 5.21 -7.45
N GLY A 820 53.22 4.21 -8.34
CA GLY A 820 53.41 2.78 -8.01
C GLY A 820 52.12 2.03 -7.68
N ARG A 821 50.96 2.70 -7.84
CA ARG A 821 49.62 2.13 -7.67
C ARG A 821 49.11 1.53 -9.00
N THR A 822 48.11 0.67 -8.95
CA THR A 822 47.56 -0.02 -10.13
C THR A 822 46.19 0.52 -10.49
N VAL A 823 45.93 0.77 -11.78
CA VAL A 823 44.63 1.24 -12.27
C VAL A 823 44.07 0.21 -13.24
N VAL A 824 42.80 -0.16 -13.09
CA VAL A 824 42.06 -0.98 -14.05
C VAL A 824 40.88 -0.17 -14.54
N VAL A 825 40.89 0.17 -15.83
CA VAL A 825 39.87 0.98 -16.49
C VAL A 825 39.10 0.11 -17.47
N SER A 826 37.76 0.12 -17.42
CA SER A 826 36.95 -0.38 -18.54
C SER A 826 36.69 0.75 -19.52
N SER A 827 36.85 0.48 -20.81
CA SER A 827 36.43 1.40 -21.87
C SER A 827 36.00 0.62 -23.11
N HIS A 828 35.24 1.27 -23.98
CA HIS A 828 34.96 0.82 -25.35
C HIS A 828 35.62 1.72 -26.41
N LEU A 829 36.38 2.75 -25.98
CA LEU A 829 37.04 3.72 -26.85
C LEU A 829 38.50 3.32 -27.08
N LEU A 830 38.75 2.67 -28.21
CA LEU A 830 40.06 2.10 -28.57
C LEU A 830 41.19 3.14 -28.54
N SER A 831 40.95 4.33 -29.08
CA SER A 831 41.90 5.45 -29.12
C SER A 831 42.15 6.11 -27.74
N GLU A 832 41.27 5.89 -26.76
CA GLU A 832 41.53 6.28 -25.38
C GLU A 832 42.44 5.25 -24.71
N VAL A 833 42.10 3.98 -24.86
CA VAL A 833 42.78 2.81 -24.28
C VAL A 833 44.24 2.73 -24.77
N GLU A 834 44.46 2.85 -26.09
CA GLU A 834 45.79 2.88 -26.72
C GLU A 834 46.70 4.01 -26.17
N GLN A 835 46.11 5.12 -25.73
CA GLN A 835 46.83 6.31 -25.26
C GLN A 835 46.90 6.42 -23.73
N SER A 836 46.33 5.48 -22.97
CA SER A 836 46.21 5.55 -21.50
C SER A 836 46.68 4.30 -20.77
N CYS A 837 46.55 3.13 -21.40
CA CYS A 837 46.84 1.84 -20.80
C CYS A 837 48.26 1.39 -21.14
N THR A 838 48.88 0.61 -20.26
CA THR A 838 50.14 -0.10 -20.56
C THR A 838 49.90 -1.55 -20.97
N HIS A 839 48.79 -2.13 -20.51
CA HIS A 839 48.39 -3.52 -20.76
C HIS A 839 46.88 -3.59 -21.03
N LEU A 840 46.43 -4.55 -21.83
CA LEU A 840 45.03 -4.75 -22.19
C LEU A 840 44.52 -6.13 -21.78
N VAL A 841 43.20 -6.21 -21.60
CA VAL A 841 42.43 -7.46 -21.54
C VAL A 841 41.23 -7.30 -22.49
N VAL A 842 41.29 -7.97 -23.64
CA VAL A 842 40.22 -7.97 -24.64
C VAL A 842 39.19 -9.04 -24.27
N MET A 843 37.93 -8.63 -24.12
CA MET A 843 36.80 -9.50 -23.82
C MET A 843 35.77 -9.51 -24.95
N ASP A 844 35.21 -10.68 -25.25
CA ASP A 844 34.01 -10.85 -26.07
C ASP A 844 33.08 -11.92 -25.45
N ARG A 845 31.75 -11.69 -25.53
CA ARG A 845 30.68 -12.58 -25.05
C ARG A 845 30.95 -13.24 -23.68
N GLY A 846 31.56 -12.50 -22.75
CA GLY A 846 31.87 -12.94 -21.39
C GLY A 846 33.19 -13.72 -21.22
N ARG A 847 33.99 -13.88 -22.27
CA ARG A 847 35.27 -14.62 -22.26
C ARG A 847 36.47 -13.70 -22.50
N LEU A 848 37.66 -14.19 -22.17
CA LEU A 848 38.93 -13.64 -22.64
C LEU A 848 39.13 -13.93 -24.14
N VAL A 849 39.64 -12.94 -24.87
CA VAL A 849 40.12 -13.08 -26.26
C VAL A 849 41.65 -12.96 -26.30
N ALA A 850 42.20 -11.90 -25.71
CA ALA A 850 43.63 -11.65 -25.62
C ALA A 850 43.97 -10.85 -24.34
N ALA A 851 45.19 -10.99 -23.82
CA ALA A 851 45.73 -10.12 -22.77
C ALA A 851 47.26 -10.03 -22.86
N GLY A 852 47.80 -8.83 -22.62
CA GLY A 852 49.23 -8.52 -22.79
C GLY A 852 49.48 -7.00 -22.78
N PRO A 853 50.72 -6.55 -22.99
CA PRO A 853 51.05 -5.15 -23.27
C PRO A 853 50.28 -4.60 -24.49
N VAL A 854 50.07 -3.28 -24.56
CA VAL A 854 49.40 -2.66 -25.73
C VAL A 854 50.18 -2.96 -27.02
N GLU A 855 51.50 -2.79 -26.99
CA GLU A 855 52.39 -2.89 -28.16
C GLU A 855 52.39 -4.30 -28.80
N GLU A 856 52.28 -5.36 -27.98
CA GLU A 856 52.16 -6.74 -28.46
C GLU A 856 50.81 -7.00 -29.16
N ILE A 857 49.75 -6.29 -28.75
CA ILE A 857 48.38 -6.46 -29.27
C ILE A 857 48.14 -5.60 -30.51
N THR A 858 48.80 -4.44 -30.64
CA THR A 858 48.71 -3.58 -31.84
C THR A 858 49.48 -4.10 -33.05
N GLY A 859 50.43 -5.03 -32.84
CA GLY A 859 51.34 -5.49 -33.88
C GLY A 859 52.56 -4.58 -34.06
N GLY A 860 53.67 -5.18 -34.51
CA GLY A 860 54.97 -4.50 -34.62
C GLY A 860 55.03 -3.42 -35.69
N THR A 861 55.89 -2.42 -35.49
CA THR A 861 56.04 -1.26 -36.37
C THR A 861 56.66 -1.60 -37.73
N GLY A 862 55.83 -1.99 -38.71
CA GLY A 862 56.29 -2.28 -40.07
C GLY A 862 55.22 -2.32 -41.17
N ALA A 863 53.94 -2.44 -40.82
CA ALA A 863 52.83 -2.50 -41.79
C ALA A 863 52.43 -1.10 -42.31
N VAL A 864 52.13 -1.02 -43.61
CA VAL A 864 51.76 0.20 -44.34
C VAL A 864 50.70 -0.15 -45.39
N THR A 865 49.56 0.55 -45.35
CA THR A 865 48.49 0.41 -46.35
C THR A 865 48.71 1.40 -47.49
N ILE A 866 48.75 0.90 -48.72
CA ILE A 866 48.93 1.70 -49.96
C ILE A 866 47.62 1.70 -50.75
N GLY A 867 47.01 2.88 -50.90
CA GLY A 867 45.84 3.08 -51.76
C GLY A 867 46.23 3.43 -53.20
N LEU A 868 45.59 2.80 -54.18
CA LEU A 868 45.86 2.94 -55.61
C LEU A 868 44.73 3.69 -56.34
N ALA A 869 45.07 4.52 -57.32
CA ALA A 869 44.07 5.26 -58.12
C ALA A 869 43.21 4.32 -59.00
N HIS A 870 43.82 3.22 -59.45
CA HIS A 870 43.21 2.18 -60.28
C HIS A 870 43.93 0.84 -60.05
N PRO A 871 43.29 -0.31 -60.34
CA PRO A 871 43.90 -1.62 -60.15
C PRO A 871 45.18 -1.81 -60.97
N VAL A 872 46.16 -2.50 -60.38
CA VAL A 872 47.50 -2.71 -60.95
C VAL A 872 47.69 -4.19 -61.31
N PRO A 873 48.10 -4.53 -62.56
CA PRO A 873 48.35 -5.91 -62.96
C PRO A 873 49.40 -6.63 -62.11
N ASP A 874 49.15 -7.90 -61.82
CA ASP A 874 49.96 -8.75 -60.94
C ASP A 874 51.47 -8.79 -61.29
N PRO A 875 51.91 -8.74 -62.57
CA PRO A 875 53.34 -8.67 -62.91
C PRO A 875 54.06 -7.40 -62.42
N VAL A 876 53.33 -6.32 -62.09
CA VAL A 876 53.87 -5.11 -61.46
C VAL A 876 53.90 -5.28 -59.94
N LEU A 877 52.87 -5.89 -59.35
CA LEU A 877 52.85 -6.22 -57.91
C LEU A 877 53.97 -7.21 -57.53
N ALA A 878 54.25 -8.20 -58.38
CA ALA A 878 55.37 -9.13 -58.19
C ALA A 878 56.73 -8.42 -58.19
N LYS A 879 56.91 -7.37 -59.01
CA LYS A 879 58.12 -6.52 -58.98
C LYS A 879 58.19 -5.67 -57.72
N ALA A 880 57.06 -5.11 -57.29
CA ALA A 880 56.97 -4.34 -56.05
C ALA A 880 57.28 -5.19 -54.81
N ALA A 881 56.76 -6.41 -54.74
CA ALA A 881 57.05 -7.38 -53.68
C ALA A 881 58.54 -7.78 -53.62
N ALA A 882 59.23 -7.74 -54.75
CA ALA A 882 60.66 -8.05 -54.87
C ALA A 882 61.60 -6.87 -54.53
N LEU A 883 61.09 -5.69 -54.16
CA LEU A 883 61.91 -4.52 -53.87
C LEU A 883 62.77 -4.70 -52.60
N PRO A 884 64.04 -4.25 -52.59
CA PRO A 884 64.86 -4.21 -51.39
C PRO A 884 64.19 -3.38 -50.30
N GLY A 885 63.92 -4.00 -49.14
CA GLY A 885 63.20 -3.38 -48.01
C GLY A 885 61.75 -3.84 -47.84
N VAL A 886 61.17 -4.54 -48.81
CA VAL A 886 59.87 -5.23 -48.63
C VAL A 886 60.07 -6.55 -47.90
N ALA A 887 59.27 -6.83 -46.88
CA ALA A 887 59.18 -8.14 -46.22
C ALA A 887 58.07 -8.99 -46.88
N GLU A 888 56.88 -8.41 -47.02
CA GLU A 888 55.70 -9.01 -47.63
C GLU A 888 54.85 -7.92 -48.29
N LEU A 889 54.14 -8.26 -49.38
CA LEU A 889 53.21 -7.38 -50.07
C LEU A 889 51.98 -8.19 -50.51
N THR A 890 50.85 -7.95 -49.86
CA THR A 890 49.57 -8.61 -50.14
C THR A 890 48.59 -7.61 -50.77
N ARG A 891 47.74 -8.07 -51.70
CA ARG A 891 46.57 -7.30 -52.13
C ARG A 891 45.45 -7.55 -51.12
N ASP A 892 44.93 -6.48 -50.55
CA ASP A 892 43.81 -6.47 -49.60
C ASP A 892 42.48 -6.29 -50.37
N ASP A 893 42.47 -5.37 -51.34
CA ASP A 893 41.39 -5.15 -52.30
C ASP A 893 41.97 -4.68 -53.66
N ASP A 894 41.18 -4.65 -54.72
CA ASP A 894 41.58 -4.20 -56.08
C ASP A 894 42.21 -2.79 -56.13
N ARG A 895 42.06 -1.98 -55.07
CA ARG A 895 42.72 -0.68 -54.91
C ARG A 895 43.55 -0.52 -53.63
N THR A 896 43.73 -1.58 -52.85
CA THR A 896 44.43 -1.54 -51.56
C THR A 896 45.49 -2.63 -51.48
N LEU A 897 46.74 -2.23 -51.20
CA LEU A 897 47.83 -3.16 -50.90
C LEU A 897 48.25 -3.00 -49.44
N LEU A 898 48.53 -4.11 -48.77
CA LEU A 898 49.18 -4.14 -47.46
C LEU A 898 50.66 -4.48 -47.65
N LEU A 899 51.53 -3.55 -47.28
CA LEU A 899 52.99 -3.65 -47.38
C LEU A 899 53.58 -3.82 -45.98
N HIS A 900 54.30 -4.91 -45.75
CA HIS A 900 55.14 -5.07 -44.57
C HIS A 900 56.58 -4.72 -44.93
N LEU A 901 57.18 -3.77 -44.21
CA LEU A 901 58.57 -3.36 -44.37
C LEU A 901 59.51 -4.30 -43.60
N LYS A 902 60.72 -4.54 -44.14
CA LYS A 902 61.81 -5.19 -43.41
C LYS A 902 62.35 -4.26 -42.33
N GLU A 903 62.69 -4.83 -41.18
CA GLU A 903 63.23 -4.12 -40.02
C GLU A 903 64.38 -3.17 -40.40
N GLY A 904 64.34 -1.92 -39.90
CA GLY A 904 65.26 -0.85 -40.28
C GLY A 904 64.93 -0.11 -41.60
N THR A 905 63.99 -0.60 -42.42
CA THR A 905 63.55 0.10 -43.64
C THR A 905 62.52 1.18 -43.31
N THR A 906 62.73 2.42 -43.77
CA THR A 906 61.72 3.49 -43.63
C THR A 906 60.80 3.57 -44.84
N THR A 907 59.54 3.94 -44.58
CA THR A 907 58.52 4.16 -45.61
C THR A 907 58.97 5.16 -46.69
N THR A 908 59.69 6.22 -46.30
CA THR A 908 60.24 7.23 -47.20
C THR A 908 61.30 6.66 -48.15
N ALA A 909 62.14 5.74 -47.68
CA ALA A 909 63.17 5.11 -48.50
C ALA A 909 62.59 4.19 -49.58
N LEU A 910 61.45 3.54 -49.31
CA LEU A 910 60.78 2.66 -50.26
C LEU A 910 59.89 3.41 -51.29
N LEU A 911 59.49 4.65 -51.00
CA LEU A 911 58.57 5.44 -51.83
C LEU A 911 59.13 5.69 -53.24
N GLY A 912 60.40 6.07 -53.37
CA GLY A 912 61.06 6.28 -54.66
C GLY A 912 61.06 5.01 -55.53
N PRO A 913 61.57 3.87 -55.02
CA PRO A 913 61.48 2.58 -55.70
C PRO A 913 60.05 2.17 -56.10
N LEU A 914 59.04 2.36 -55.24
CA LEU A 914 57.64 2.06 -55.57
C LEU A 914 57.11 2.92 -56.73
N LEU A 915 57.38 4.23 -56.71
CA LEU A 915 56.99 5.14 -57.79
C LEU A 915 57.72 4.84 -59.11
N SER A 916 58.95 4.31 -59.05
CA SER A 916 59.72 3.90 -60.25
C SER A 916 59.18 2.64 -60.96
N LEU A 917 58.16 1.99 -60.39
CA LEU A 917 57.42 0.87 -61.00
C LEU A 917 56.07 1.30 -61.61
N ASP A 918 55.86 2.61 -61.81
CA ASP A 918 54.61 3.21 -62.29
C ASP A 918 53.37 2.84 -61.43
N LEU A 919 53.57 2.60 -60.12
CA LEU A 919 52.47 2.36 -59.18
C LEU A 919 51.66 3.66 -58.96
N PRO A 920 50.33 3.67 -59.24
CA PRO A 920 49.49 4.85 -59.16
C PRO A 920 49.04 5.14 -57.72
N ILE A 921 50.00 5.38 -56.83
CA ILE A 921 49.77 5.58 -55.39
C ILE A 921 49.02 6.90 -55.13
N THR A 922 47.93 6.82 -54.38
CA THR A 922 47.09 7.97 -53.97
C THR A 922 47.20 8.29 -52.49
N THR A 923 47.32 7.26 -51.66
CA THR A 923 47.45 7.36 -50.20
C THR A 923 48.43 6.30 -49.71
N LEU A 924 49.12 6.59 -48.61
CA LEU A 924 50.13 5.69 -48.05
C LEU A 924 50.17 5.90 -46.54
N THR A 925 49.56 4.97 -45.82
CA THR A 925 49.15 5.13 -44.42
C THR A 925 49.84 4.07 -43.56
N PRO A 926 50.72 4.43 -42.62
CA PRO A 926 51.30 3.47 -41.67
C PRO A 926 50.20 2.87 -40.79
N GLN A 927 50.15 1.53 -40.71
CA GLN A 927 49.19 0.85 -39.86
C GLN A 927 49.66 0.95 -38.40
N ARG A 928 48.97 1.79 -37.62
CA ARG A 928 49.32 2.17 -36.25
C ARG A 928 48.06 2.54 -35.45
N ARG A 929 47.12 1.60 -35.34
CA ARG A 929 45.89 1.76 -34.56
C ARG A 929 45.47 0.44 -33.92
N LEU A 930 45.11 0.51 -32.64
CA LEU A 930 44.46 -0.59 -31.92
C LEU A 930 43.10 -0.99 -32.53
N GLU A 931 42.51 -0.08 -33.32
CA GLU A 931 41.26 -0.25 -34.05
C GLU A 931 41.27 -1.46 -35.01
N ASP A 932 42.27 -1.53 -35.89
CA ASP A 932 42.39 -2.61 -36.90
C ASP A 932 42.65 -3.97 -36.23
N ALA A 933 43.55 -4.00 -35.25
CA ALA A 933 43.90 -5.21 -34.50
C ALA A 933 42.71 -5.74 -33.68
N PHE A 934 41.94 -4.86 -33.05
CA PHE A 934 40.74 -5.22 -32.30
C PHE A 934 39.62 -5.76 -33.21
N LEU A 935 39.44 -5.17 -34.39
CA LEU A 935 38.51 -5.68 -35.39
C LEU A 935 38.91 -7.08 -35.87
N HIS A 936 40.21 -7.33 -36.11
CA HIS A 936 40.70 -8.66 -36.48
C HIS A 936 40.51 -9.70 -35.34
N LEU A 937 40.78 -9.32 -34.09
CA LEU A 937 40.65 -10.20 -32.92
C LEU A 937 39.20 -10.61 -32.59
N ILE A 938 38.21 -9.82 -32.99
CA ILE A 938 36.77 -10.12 -32.76
C ILE A 938 36.08 -10.63 -34.04
N GLY A 939 36.52 -10.18 -35.22
CA GLY A 939 35.93 -10.46 -36.54
C GLY A 939 36.58 -11.62 -37.30
N GLY A 940 37.01 -12.68 -36.61
CA GLY A 940 37.58 -13.88 -37.24
C GLY A 940 36.68 -14.48 -38.34
N PRO A 941 37.27 -15.20 -39.32
CA PRO A 941 36.60 -15.54 -40.59
C PRO A 941 35.32 -16.34 -40.41
N SER A 942 34.34 -16.04 -41.28
CA SER A 942 32.98 -16.61 -41.31
C SER A 942 32.92 -17.97 -42.00
#